data_AF-A0AAG5CYM0-F1
#
_entry.id   AF-A0AAG5CYM0-F1
#
_cell.length_a   1.000
_cell.length_b   1.000
_cell.length_c   1.000
_cell.angle_alpha   90.00
_cell.angle_beta   90.00
_cell.angle_gamma   90.00
#
_symmetry.space_group_name_H-M   'P 1'
#
loop_
_entity.id
_entity.type
_entity.pdbx_description
1 polymer ?
#
loop_
_entity_poly.entity_id
_entity_poly.type
_entity_poly.pdbx_seq_one_letter_code
_entity_poly.pdbx_strand_id
1 'polypeptide(L)'
;MTPGSLRTTGVGLLLVTLSVLIIPSHAAEIAASATKLIDEEACAQLKTLCTKIAPAAEDLKALECVQSLPPEQIDSLGAECQHLIWTHTSALMDDANLKRMIQKGCPKDFQQFPCTTSDEPGQYLTCIINHRGVAKGNGCIGYIQRLEWVAFSDYRFIKQFLAHCTRDIEALGCGRVAAGSDREKVSQGETIGCLQNSLDSLNQECKREVLHLAEVQSEDFKLDRQLYVACTNDAFRFCQSNGPGGPPTLLKCLMKHRNDPEMSKNCQQQLLRRDRLVVHDYKVSRGLTRACKEDIKTYRCRRGVSDDKDVRLAQILLCLEAVQKNSTKLMPECVAEINDHRKMLLTDYKLSPEILTGCENDIEKFCSNLDAGGKTIHCLMEHARLKKKKERRVTDTCLRALETLVKVTDVGEDWRVDPVLRKACKPVVDVACSDADGGDARVMSCLMEKLGTNYMNVECESALLQIQYFVARDFKLDPQLYRNCKDDAIRFCKAKKTWADLDTAQMDPERGPLILPCLHRYAYPEKEELRLKPECLQEVKRVMRQRAKSVDLIPEVEDQCLDDLAYFCFDKTGKGEEMQCLQDNLEKLQENCKAAVAQYTEEEAAHVELNPIIMSVCGAAMEKHCAAILKTGRDEGNMMECLIGAKNDPDMREDIKCRAAIEHFQIISLKSFHFTYKFKEACRLHVARFCSKCTTKYEVVTCLSEVMRNDTIKEAKHSIPKECRQQVRAQLYQQRENIDFDPKLKAACKEDIARHCPQIPHGSGQVNKNNVLECLQTHNGDLTEECRHQLFAIKKSELTDSATDYTLLNTCKEMIAQYCHDTEPTRMLHCLKLHKDESLFDDRCHLVVVNRMIEQNLDYRFNPTLQLACSKNIAEYCTPIIRSAKQNEELNGKVIDCLKIRFREGKLLPECEKQMTEVLHERALNYKLNPLLQSVCHDEIQVLCSASTDTDTNEDHGAVEECLKQAFLDKKLINRACKVEVAELIQEGKADIYADPLLQRACSVDLLKYCSHIQSGNGRLLKCLKGILQGESKALEDDCKNKLLSRMEMFRNAAAFVPPAENFHQLYDQVVASPAKHYLLLVLFSFIGMIFIIGLLCGRVTNRTMALKNK
;
A
#
# COMPACT_ATOMS: atom_id res chain seq x y z
N MET A 1 36.47 -43.43 18.22
CA MET A 1 36.41 -44.78 17.63
C MET A 1 37.04 -44.74 16.24
N THR A 2 38.15 -45.46 16.07
CA THR A 2 38.87 -45.79 14.82
C THR A 2 39.10 -47.33 14.84
N PRO A 3 39.68 -48.02 13.81
CA PRO A 3 40.09 -47.61 12.45
C PRO A 3 38.93 -47.92 11.44
N GLY A 4 39.07 -48.24 10.14
CA GLY A 4 40.18 -48.50 9.18
C GLY A 4 39.60 -49.10 7.87
N SER A 5 40.34 -49.72 6.93
CA SER A 5 41.68 -49.49 6.33
C SER A 5 42.04 -50.72 5.44
N LEU A 6 42.06 -50.55 4.11
CA LEU A 6 42.96 -51.17 3.10
C LEU A 6 43.10 -52.72 2.89
N ARG A 7 43.45 -53.05 1.63
CA ARG A 7 44.32 -54.17 1.12
C ARG A 7 43.71 -55.59 1.03
N THR A 8 43.47 -56.19 -0.16
CA THR A 8 44.33 -56.68 -1.30
C THR A 8 44.81 -58.13 -1.17
N THR A 9 44.35 -59.00 -2.08
CA THR A 9 45.01 -60.13 -2.83
C THR A 9 43.87 -60.83 -3.61
N GLY A 10 43.93 -61.16 -4.91
CA GLY A 10 44.92 -61.99 -5.62
C GLY A 10 44.59 -63.49 -5.37
N VAL A 11 44.40 -64.39 -6.35
CA VAL A 11 44.63 -64.43 -7.81
C VAL A 11 43.63 -65.41 -8.46
N GLY A 12 43.25 -65.22 -9.73
CA GLY A 12 42.53 -66.22 -10.52
C GLY A 12 42.49 -65.87 -12.02
N LEU A 13 43.33 -66.54 -12.83
CA LEU A 13 43.33 -66.38 -14.29
C LEU A 13 42.01 -66.87 -14.91
N LEU A 14 41.47 -66.13 -15.88
CA LEU A 14 40.97 -66.68 -17.14
C LEU A 14 40.80 -65.59 -18.22
N LEU A 15 41.11 -65.97 -19.45
CA LEU A 15 41.21 -65.13 -20.65
C LEU A 15 39.98 -64.25 -20.91
N VAL A 16 40.22 -62.94 -21.11
CA VAL A 16 39.21 -62.02 -21.65
C VAL A 16 39.27 -62.04 -23.18
N THR A 17 38.27 -62.64 -23.81
CA THR A 17 37.96 -62.39 -25.23
C THR A 17 37.28 -61.03 -25.35
N LEU A 18 37.84 -60.09 -26.13
CA LEU A 18 37.15 -58.85 -26.48
C LEU A 18 35.99 -59.15 -27.43
N SER A 19 34.78 -59.27 -26.87
CA SER A 19 33.54 -59.16 -27.63
C SER A 19 33.23 -57.68 -27.88
N VAL A 20 33.56 -57.19 -29.08
CA VAL A 20 33.07 -55.89 -29.54
C VAL A 20 31.55 -55.98 -29.66
N LEU A 21 30.84 -55.21 -28.83
CA LEU A 21 29.39 -55.04 -28.94
C LEU A 21 29.07 -54.19 -30.16
N ILE A 22 28.99 -54.85 -31.32
CA ILE A 22 28.39 -54.32 -32.52
C ILE A 22 26.89 -54.19 -32.24
N ILE A 23 26.42 -52.96 -32.04
CA ILE A 23 24.99 -52.66 -31.99
C ILE A 23 24.45 -52.86 -33.43
N PRO A 24 23.48 -53.76 -33.67
CA PRO A 24 23.01 -54.04 -35.02
C PRO A 24 22.19 -52.86 -35.56
N SER A 25 22.67 -52.29 -36.65
CA SER A 25 21.92 -51.36 -37.49
C SER A 25 20.64 -52.04 -38.00
N HIS A 26 19.47 -51.61 -37.53
CA HIS A 26 18.15 -52.11 -37.98
C HIS A 26 17.78 -51.64 -39.41
N ALA A 27 18.78 -51.38 -40.26
CA ALA A 27 18.63 -50.93 -41.65
C ALA A 27 18.67 -52.09 -42.67
N ALA A 28 18.48 -53.34 -42.21
CA ALA A 28 18.68 -54.55 -43.02
C ALA A 28 17.50 -55.54 -43.02
N GLU A 29 16.34 -55.17 -42.44
CA GLU A 29 15.21 -56.10 -42.29
C GLU A 29 13.87 -55.58 -42.85
N ILE A 30 13.90 -54.61 -43.78
CA ILE A 30 12.79 -54.28 -44.68
C ILE A 30 13.25 -54.45 -46.13
N ALA A 31 13.72 -55.66 -46.46
CA ALA A 31 13.87 -56.11 -47.84
C ALA A 31 12.64 -56.95 -48.20
N ALA A 32 11.78 -56.38 -49.05
CA ALA A 32 10.50 -56.91 -49.51
C ALA A 32 9.38 -56.99 -48.46
N SER A 33 8.44 -56.04 -48.55
CA SER A 33 7.03 -56.45 -48.50
C SER A 33 6.81 -57.52 -49.58
N ALA A 34 6.39 -58.71 -49.17
CA ALA A 34 6.06 -59.80 -50.07
C ALA A 34 4.56 -59.80 -50.47
N THR A 35 3.78 -58.89 -49.88
CA THR A 35 2.37 -58.66 -50.16
C THR A 35 2.21 -57.58 -51.23
N LYS A 36 1.29 -57.82 -52.17
CA LYS A 36 0.99 -56.86 -53.24
C LYS A 36 0.03 -55.80 -52.73
N LEU A 37 0.10 -54.60 -53.29
CA LEU A 37 -0.77 -53.48 -52.91
C LEU A 37 -2.28 -53.82 -53.00
N ILE A 38 -2.67 -54.67 -53.94
CA ILE A 38 -4.06 -55.11 -54.10
C ILE A 38 -4.47 -56.19 -53.10
N ASP A 39 -3.53 -56.90 -52.47
CA ASP A 39 -3.81 -57.98 -51.53
C ASP A 39 -3.89 -57.49 -50.07
N GLU A 40 -3.31 -56.32 -49.76
CA GLU A 40 -3.35 -55.64 -48.46
C GLU A 40 -4.78 -55.40 -47.93
N GLU A 41 -5.04 -55.81 -46.68
CA GLU A 41 -6.38 -55.69 -46.07
C GLU A 41 -6.81 -54.23 -45.88
N ALA A 42 -5.88 -53.36 -45.46
CA ALA A 42 -6.14 -51.93 -45.30
C ALA A 42 -6.54 -51.23 -46.62
N CYS A 43 -6.17 -51.80 -47.77
CA CYS A 43 -6.54 -51.31 -49.11
C CYS A 43 -7.65 -52.12 -49.79
N ALA A 44 -8.49 -52.86 -49.05
CA ALA A 44 -9.58 -53.66 -49.64
C ALA A 44 -10.52 -52.89 -50.59
N GLN A 45 -10.68 -51.57 -50.41
CA GLN A 45 -11.43 -50.69 -51.32
C GLN A 45 -10.85 -50.64 -52.75
N LEU A 46 -9.53 -50.82 -52.92
CA LEU A 46 -8.91 -50.87 -54.26
C LEU A 46 -9.40 -52.08 -55.06
N LYS A 47 -9.80 -53.20 -54.42
CA LYS A 47 -10.37 -54.37 -55.11
C LYS A 47 -11.71 -54.04 -55.80
N THR A 48 -12.50 -53.11 -55.26
CA THR A 48 -13.80 -52.70 -55.84
C THR A 48 -13.66 -51.53 -56.81
N LEU A 49 -12.71 -50.61 -56.58
CA LEU A 49 -12.44 -49.49 -57.49
C LEU A 49 -11.67 -49.95 -58.75
N CYS A 50 -10.73 -50.89 -58.61
CA CYS A 50 -9.85 -51.36 -59.68
C CYS A 50 -10.25 -52.73 -60.28
N THR A 51 -11.51 -52.86 -60.68
CA THR A 51 -12.14 -54.11 -61.17
C THR A 51 -11.46 -54.83 -62.35
N LYS A 52 -10.54 -54.16 -63.08
CA LYS A 52 -9.86 -54.71 -64.27
C LYS A 52 -8.52 -55.38 -63.98
N ILE A 53 -8.13 -55.54 -62.72
CA ILE A 53 -6.83 -56.09 -62.31
C ILE A 53 -6.97 -57.57 -61.95
N ALA A 54 -6.21 -58.43 -62.64
CA ALA A 54 -6.10 -59.84 -62.27
C ALA A 54 -5.23 -60.00 -60.99
N PRO A 55 -5.52 -60.95 -60.08
CA PRO A 55 -4.73 -61.14 -58.85
C PRO A 55 -3.24 -61.47 -59.09
N ALA A 56 -2.91 -61.99 -60.27
CA ALA A 56 -1.53 -62.21 -60.69
C ALA A 56 -0.78 -60.92 -61.16
N ALA A 57 -1.41 -59.75 -61.18
CA ALA A 57 -0.81 -58.50 -61.64
C ALA A 57 0.41 -58.06 -60.80
N GLU A 58 1.28 -57.26 -61.42
CA GLU A 58 2.36 -56.53 -60.76
C GLU A 58 1.81 -55.20 -60.19
N ASP A 59 2.35 -54.72 -59.07
CA ASP A 59 1.90 -53.50 -58.37
C ASP A 59 1.82 -52.27 -59.29
N LEU A 60 2.67 -52.18 -60.33
CA LEU A 60 2.60 -51.15 -61.36
C LEU A 60 1.18 -51.02 -61.95
N LYS A 61 0.44 -52.12 -62.15
CA LYS A 61 -0.94 -52.08 -62.66
C LYS A 61 -1.97 -51.60 -61.63
N ALA A 62 -1.71 -51.84 -60.34
CA ALA A 62 -2.54 -51.32 -59.25
C ALA A 62 -2.36 -49.80 -59.15
N LEU A 63 -1.11 -49.33 -59.18
CA LEU A 63 -0.79 -47.91 -59.17
C LEU A 63 -1.27 -47.18 -60.43
N GLU A 64 -1.19 -47.79 -61.61
CA GLU A 64 -1.80 -47.26 -62.85
C GLU A 64 -3.30 -47.06 -62.72
N CYS A 65 -4.01 -47.98 -62.04
CA CYS A 65 -5.43 -47.80 -61.77
C CYS A 65 -5.67 -46.64 -60.80
N VAL A 66 -4.92 -46.55 -59.69
CA VAL A 66 -5.06 -45.45 -58.72
C VAL A 66 -4.87 -44.08 -59.39
N GLN A 67 -3.87 -43.92 -60.25
CA GLN A 67 -3.66 -42.70 -61.03
C GLN A 67 -4.79 -42.38 -62.03
N SER A 68 -5.68 -43.35 -62.33
CA SER A 68 -6.85 -43.18 -63.21
C SER A 68 -8.17 -42.95 -62.47
N LEU A 69 -8.16 -42.97 -61.14
CA LEU A 69 -9.36 -42.71 -60.33
C LEU A 69 -9.69 -41.20 -60.28
N PRO A 70 -10.98 -40.81 -60.20
CA PRO A 70 -11.37 -39.44 -59.90
C PRO A 70 -10.80 -38.98 -58.55
N PRO A 71 -10.43 -37.69 -58.39
CA PRO A 71 -9.89 -37.17 -57.13
C PRO A 71 -10.78 -37.48 -55.91
N GLU A 72 -12.09 -37.30 -56.03
CA GLU A 72 -13.08 -37.61 -54.97
C GLU A 72 -13.02 -39.06 -54.48
N GLN A 73 -12.64 -40.00 -55.35
CA GLN A 73 -12.49 -41.42 -54.98
C GLN A 73 -11.14 -41.68 -54.30
N ILE A 74 -10.07 -40.99 -54.71
CA ILE A 74 -8.75 -41.06 -54.09
C ILE A 74 -8.79 -40.44 -52.67
N ASP A 75 -9.44 -39.29 -52.53
CA ASP A 75 -9.63 -38.57 -51.28
C ASP A 75 -10.51 -39.35 -50.29
N SER A 76 -11.35 -40.28 -50.78
CA SER A 76 -12.18 -41.16 -49.95
C SER A 76 -11.46 -42.40 -49.40
N LEU A 77 -10.23 -42.66 -49.83
CA LEU A 77 -9.42 -43.77 -49.33
C LEU A 77 -8.94 -43.48 -47.89
N GLY A 78 -8.96 -44.49 -47.03
CA GLY A 78 -8.46 -44.35 -45.66
C GLY A 78 -6.96 -44.00 -45.63
N ALA A 79 -6.54 -43.21 -44.63
CA ALA A 79 -5.17 -42.70 -44.51
C ALA A 79 -4.10 -43.82 -44.49
N GLU A 80 -4.41 -44.97 -43.90
CA GLU A 80 -3.54 -46.17 -43.92
C GLU A 80 -3.37 -46.72 -45.34
N CYS A 81 -4.45 -46.81 -46.13
CA CYS A 81 -4.35 -47.22 -47.53
C CYS A 81 -3.61 -46.19 -48.39
N GLN A 82 -3.87 -44.89 -48.20
CA GLN A 82 -3.12 -43.84 -48.87
C GLN A 82 -1.62 -43.91 -48.54
N HIS A 83 -1.26 -44.26 -47.31
CA HIS A 83 0.13 -44.49 -46.92
C HIS A 83 0.74 -45.71 -47.59
N LEU A 84 0.02 -46.84 -47.67
CA LEU A 84 0.49 -48.03 -48.42
C LEU A 84 0.68 -47.72 -49.91
N ILE A 85 -0.27 -47.04 -50.56
CA ILE A 85 -0.13 -46.62 -51.96
C ILE A 85 1.12 -45.73 -52.13
N TRP A 86 1.33 -44.77 -51.21
CA TRP A 86 2.53 -43.92 -51.22
C TRP A 86 3.81 -44.75 -51.07
N THR A 87 3.84 -45.72 -50.15
CA THR A 87 5.01 -46.58 -49.89
C THR A 87 5.33 -47.49 -51.08
N HIS A 88 4.33 -48.14 -51.68
CA HIS A 88 4.54 -48.93 -52.91
C HIS A 88 4.96 -48.04 -54.10
N THR A 89 4.47 -46.80 -54.19
CA THR A 89 4.89 -45.83 -55.22
C THR A 89 6.33 -45.38 -54.99
N SER A 90 6.72 -45.08 -53.75
CA SER A 90 8.08 -44.67 -53.37
C SER A 90 9.08 -45.81 -53.61
N ALA A 91 8.74 -47.03 -53.20
CA ALA A 91 9.54 -48.23 -53.45
C ALA A 91 9.68 -48.56 -54.95
N LEU A 92 8.68 -48.24 -55.78
CA LEU A 92 8.78 -48.34 -57.24
C LEU A 92 9.73 -47.28 -57.83
N MET A 93 9.92 -46.15 -57.15
CA MET A 93 10.80 -45.05 -57.55
C MET A 93 12.23 -45.13 -56.98
N ASP A 94 12.53 -46.15 -56.16
CA ASP A 94 13.89 -46.49 -55.76
C ASP A 94 14.75 -46.86 -56.98
N ASP A 95 15.96 -46.32 -57.04
CA ASP A 95 16.87 -46.44 -58.19
C ASP A 95 17.27 -47.92 -58.45
N ALA A 96 17.42 -48.74 -57.40
CA ALA A 96 17.76 -50.16 -57.54
C ALA A 96 16.56 -50.99 -58.04
N ASN A 97 15.34 -50.71 -57.56
CA ASN A 97 14.11 -51.32 -58.06
C ASN A 97 13.81 -50.91 -59.51
N LEU A 98 13.92 -49.61 -59.84
CA LEU A 98 13.79 -49.10 -61.20
C LEU A 98 14.75 -49.79 -62.17
N LYS A 99 16.01 -50.00 -61.76
CA LYS A 99 16.99 -50.74 -62.58
C LYS A 99 16.57 -52.17 -62.87
N ARG A 100 16.04 -52.89 -61.87
CA ARG A 100 15.48 -54.25 -62.07
C ARG A 100 14.25 -54.24 -62.99
N MET A 101 13.34 -53.27 -62.82
CA MET A 101 12.14 -53.14 -63.65
C MET A 101 12.48 -52.79 -65.10
N ILE A 102 13.42 -51.88 -65.33
CA ILE A 102 13.88 -51.51 -66.67
C ILE A 102 14.66 -52.66 -67.33
N GLN A 103 15.47 -53.42 -66.58
CA GLN A 103 16.10 -54.65 -67.10
C GLN A 103 15.05 -55.68 -67.56
N LYS A 104 13.94 -55.81 -66.83
CA LYS A 104 12.83 -56.73 -67.16
C LYS A 104 11.95 -56.24 -68.32
N GLY A 105 11.63 -54.94 -68.37
CA GLY A 105 10.75 -54.33 -69.37
C GLY A 105 11.44 -53.88 -70.68
N CYS A 106 12.74 -53.56 -70.62
CA CYS A 106 13.56 -53.11 -71.75
C CYS A 106 14.83 -53.97 -71.94
N PRO A 107 14.74 -55.32 -71.99
CA PRO A 107 15.91 -56.21 -71.87
C PRO A 107 16.97 -56.06 -72.97
N LYS A 108 16.61 -55.52 -74.15
CA LYS A 108 17.54 -55.30 -75.27
C LYS A 108 18.25 -53.93 -75.23
N ASP A 109 17.64 -52.95 -74.59
CA ASP A 109 18.09 -51.56 -74.64
C ASP A 109 18.68 -51.07 -73.30
N PHE A 110 18.45 -51.79 -72.18
CA PHE A 110 18.85 -51.31 -70.85
C PHE A 110 20.35 -50.98 -70.72
N GLN A 111 21.23 -51.69 -71.44
CA GLN A 111 22.68 -51.48 -71.40
C GLN A 111 23.14 -50.26 -72.24
N GLN A 112 22.26 -49.72 -73.10
CA GLN A 112 22.58 -48.60 -74.00
C GLN A 112 22.33 -47.24 -73.34
N PHE A 113 21.59 -47.17 -72.22
CA PHE A 113 21.36 -45.93 -71.48
C PHE A 113 22.58 -45.53 -70.64
N PRO A 114 23.08 -44.29 -70.74
CA PRO A 114 24.22 -43.80 -69.95
C PRO A 114 23.80 -43.39 -68.53
N CYS A 115 23.05 -44.25 -67.84
CA CYS A 115 22.43 -43.96 -66.54
C CYS A 115 22.98 -44.85 -65.43
N THR A 116 23.52 -44.21 -64.39
CA THR A 116 23.97 -44.87 -63.15
C THR A 116 22.88 -44.78 -62.07
N THR A 117 22.77 -45.80 -61.24
CA THR A 117 21.96 -45.77 -60.01
C THR A 117 22.65 -44.95 -58.94
N SER A 118 21.87 -44.14 -58.23
CA SER A 118 22.29 -43.37 -57.06
C SER A 118 21.65 -43.95 -55.79
N ASP A 119 22.14 -43.54 -54.62
CA ASP A 119 21.43 -43.75 -53.34
C ASP A 119 20.27 -42.74 -53.17
N GLU A 120 20.17 -41.73 -54.05
CA GLU A 120 19.10 -40.73 -54.06
C GLU A 120 17.92 -41.15 -54.99
N PRO A 121 16.68 -41.30 -54.48
CA PRO A 121 15.54 -41.80 -55.27
C PRO A 121 15.23 -41.02 -56.55
N GLY A 122 14.77 -41.72 -57.59
CA GLY A 122 14.27 -41.14 -58.84
C GLY A 122 15.32 -40.53 -59.77
N GLN A 123 16.62 -40.60 -59.45
CA GLN A 123 17.70 -40.11 -60.31
C GLN A 123 17.82 -40.96 -61.58
N TYR A 124 17.76 -42.28 -61.42
CA TYR A 124 17.80 -43.23 -62.52
C TYR A 124 16.57 -43.10 -63.44
N LEU A 125 15.38 -42.91 -62.87
CA LEU A 125 14.15 -42.62 -63.64
C LEU A 125 14.27 -41.32 -64.44
N THR A 126 14.74 -40.24 -63.82
CA THR A 126 14.97 -38.95 -64.49
C THR A 126 15.95 -39.09 -65.66
N CYS A 127 17.05 -39.83 -65.44
CA CYS A 127 18.05 -40.08 -66.49
C CYS A 127 17.47 -40.87 -67.67
N ILE A 128 16.68 -41.92 -67.41
CA ILE A 128 16.06 -42.76 -68.45
C ILE A 128 15.03 -41.99 -69.27
N ILE A 129 14.19 -41.17 -68.62
CA ILE A 129 13.21 -40.33 -69.32
C ILE A 129 13.93 -39.35 -70.25
N ASN A 130 15.01 -38.71 -69.79
CA ASN A 130 15.79 -37.78 -70.61
C ASN A 130 16.51 -38.47 -71.79
N HIS A 131 16.90 -39.74 -71.64
CA HIS A 131 17.54 -40.53 -72.70
C HIS A 131 16.58 -41.47 -73.45
N ARG A 132 15.26 -41.23 -73.38
CA ARG A 132 14.21 -42.09 -73.97
C ARG A 132 14.39 -42.36 -75.47
N GLY A 133 15.04 -41.46 -76.21
CA GLY A 133 15.38 -41.63 -77.64
C GLY A 133 16.43 -42.73 -77.94
N VAL A 134 17.09 -43.29 -76.92
CA VAL A 134 18.04 -44.41 -77.07
C VAL A 134 17.33 -45.76 -77.25
N ALA A 135 16.08 -45.89 -76.78
CA ALA A 135 15.30 -47.13 -76.88
C ALA A 135 14.86 -47.44 -78.32
N LYS A 136 15.08 -48.68 -78.78
CA LYS A 136 14.75 -49.13 -80.14
C LYS A 136 13.53 -50.06 -80.13
N GLY A 137 12.38 -49.50 -79.76
CA GLY A 137 11.08 -50.14 -79.98
C GLY A 137 9.95 -49.56 -79.14
N ASN A 138 8.75 -49.49 -79.73
CA ASN A 138 7.55 -48.93 -79.10
C ASN A 138 7.19 -49.60 -77.75
N GLY A 139 7.56 -50.87 -77.54
CA GLY A 139 7.33 -51.58 -76.28
C GLY A 139 8.14 -51.03 -75.11
N CYS A 140 9.44 -50.80 -75.27
CA CYS A 140 10.27 -50.23 -74.21
C CYS A 140 9.91 -48.75 -73.97
N ILE A 141 9.70 -48.00 -75.06
CA ILE A 141 9.24 -46.59 -75.01
C ILE A 141 7.92 -46.47 -74.23
N GLY A 142 6.96 -47.37 -74.47
CA GLY A 142 5.70 -47.42 -73.74
C GLY A 142 5.84 -47.88 -72.28
N TYR A 143 6.78 -48.79 -71.98
CA TYR A 143 7.06 -49.19 -70.60
C TYR A 143 7.65 -48.05 -69.75
N ILE A 144 8.56 -47.26 -70.34
CA ILE A 144 9.11 -46.05 -69.69
C ILE A 144 7.99 -45.02 -69.44
N GLN A 145 7.07 -44.82 -70.40
CA GLN A 145 5.92 -43.92 -70.20
C GLN A 145 5.00 -44.37 -69.07
N ARG A 146 4.81 -45.69 -68.88
CA ARG A 146 4.00 -46.24 -67.79
C ARG A 146 4.62 -45.99 -66.41
N LEU A 147 5.96 -46.08 -66.31
CA LEU A 147 6.70 -45.71 -65.09
C LEU A 147 6.65 -44.19 -64.84
N GLU A 148 6.79 -43.38 -65.88
CA GLU A 148 6.65 -41.91 -65.81
C GLU A 148 5.23 -41.44 -65.47
N TRP A 149 4.21 -42.24 -65.78
CA TRP A 149 2.81 -41.99 -65.42
C TRP A 149 2.53 -42.25 -63.94
N VAL A 150 3.08 -43.34 -63.39
CA VAL A 150 2.87 -43.74 -62.00
C VAL A 150 3.70 -42.94 -60.99
N ALA A 151 4.87 -42.46 -61.39
CA ALA A 151 5.73 -41.63 -60.55
C ALA A 151 5.02 -40.33 -60.08
N PHE A 152 5.34 -39.89 -58.85
CA PHE A 152 4.86 -38.63 -58.29
C PHE A 152 5.14 -37.45 -59.25
N SER A 153 4.22 -36.49 -59.38
CA SER A 153 4.38 -35.35 -60.30
C SER A 153 5.58 -34.45 -59.96
N ASP A 154 5.96 -34.42 -58.69
CA ASP A 154 6.89 -33.49 -58.05
C ASP A 154 8.24 -34.11 -57.68
N TYR A 155 8.48 -35.38 -58.05
CA TYR A 155 9.71 -36.15 -57.75
C TYR A 155 11.03 -35.47 -58.13
N ARG A 156 11.03 -34.64 -59.18
CA ARG A 156 12.20 -33.88 -59.64
C ARG A 156 12.58 -32.72 -58.73
N PHE A 157 11.60 -32.18 -58.00
CA PHE A 157 11.76 -31.02 -57.12
C PHE A 157 11.92 -31.41 -55.64
N ILE A 158 11.44 -32.60 -55.26
CA ILE A 158 11.33 -33.07 -53.87
C ILE A 158 12.37 -34.17 -53.56
N LYS A 159 13.41 -34.31 -54.40
CA LYS A 159 14.44 -35.38 -54.32
C LYS A 159 15.17 -35.43 -52.97
N GLN A 160 15.63 -34.28 -52.46
CA GLN A 160 16.35 -34.17 -51.18
C GLN A 160 15.42 -34.39 -49.98
N PHE A 161 14.19 -33.90 -50.06
CA PHE A 161 13.13 -34.18 -49.08
C PHE A 161 12.86 -35.69 -48.94
N LEU A 162 12.74 -36.44 -50.04
CA LEU A 162 12.51 -37.88 -49.94
C LEU A 162 13.69 -38.61 -49.30
N ALA A 163 14.93 -38.22 -49.64
CA ALA A 163 16.13 -38.79 -49.02
C ALA A 163 16.16 -38.59 -47.48
N HIS A 164 15.80 -37.40 -46.98
CA HIS A 164 15.87 -37.08 -45.54
C HIS A 164 14.59 -37.43 -44.74
N CYS A 165 13.41 -37.41 -45.37
CA CYS A 165 12.12 -37.58 -44.69
C CYS A 165 11.49 -38.97 -44.79
N THR A 166 11.96 -39.90 -45.65
CA THR A 166 11.28 -41.20 -45.84
C THR A 166 11.05 -41.95 -44.52
N ARG A 167 12.04 -41.98 -43.62
CA ARG A 167 11.91 -42.62 -42.29
C ARG A 167 10.80 -42.00 -41.43
N ASP A 168 10.66 -40.68 -41.45
CA ASP A 168 9.65 -39.97 -40.66
C ASP A 168 8.25 -40.10 -41.30
N ILE A 169 8.19 -40.18 -42.63
CA ILE A 169 6.95 -40.44 -43.39
C ILE A 169 6.41 -41.84 -43.07
N GLU A 170 7.29 -42.84 -42.98
CA GLU A 170 6.95 -44.21 -42.55
C GLU A 170 6.55 -44.23 -41.07
N ALA A 171 7.37 -43.67 -40.18
CA ALA A 171 7.13 -43.69 -38.73
C ALA A 171 5.84 -42.96 -38.30
N LEU A 172 5.44 -41.90 -39.00
CA LEU A 172 4.21 -41.14 -38.73
C LEU A 172 3.02 -41.56 -39.61
N GLY A 173 3.19 -42.55 -40.51
CA GLY A 173 2.17 -42.94 -41.48
C GLY A 173 1.70 -41.78 -42.35
N CYS A 174 2.60 -40.85 -42.68
CA CYS A 174 2.28 -39.56 -43.32
C CYS A 174 2.20 -39.62 -44.85
N GLY A 175 2.44 -40.77 -45.47
CA GLY A 175 2.34 -40.92 -46.93
C GLY A 175 0.91 -40.66 -47.41
N ARG A 176 0.71 -39.67 -48.27
CA ARG A 176 -0.60 -39.31 -48.83
C ARG A 176 -0.51 -39.25 -50.35
N VAL A 177 -1.60 -39.64 -50.99
CA VAL A 177 -1.74 -39.65 -52.45
C VAL A 177 -2.92 -38.77 -52.82
N ALA A 178 -2.65 -37.54 -53.27
CA ALA A 178 -3.68 -36.57 -53.65
C ALA A 178 -3.45 -36.08 -55.08
N ALA A 179 -4.54 -35.81 -55.81
CA ALA A 179 -4.48 -35.42 -57.22
C ALA A 179 -3.70 -34.10 -57.41
N GLY A 180 -2.82 -34.05 -58.41
CA GLY A 180 -1.93 -32.93 -58.75
C GLY A 180 -2.63 -31.69 -59.30
N SER A 181 -1.87 -30.61 -59.52
CA SER A 181 -2.39 -29.34 -60.08
C SER A 181 -3.10 -29.53 -61.42
N ASP A 182 -2.58 -30.46 -62.23
CA ASP A 182 -3.03 -30.70 -63.60
C ASP A 182 -4.16 -31.75 -63.68
N ARG A 183 -4.70 -32.18 -62.52
CA ARG A 183 -5.68 -33.27 -62.36
C ARG A 183 -5.24 -34.66 -62.87
N GLU A 184 -4.04 -34.81 -63.41
CA GLU A 184 -3.58 -36.02 -64.10
C GLU A 184 -2.57 -36.89 -63.33
N LYS A 185 -1.95 -36.42 -62.23
CA LYS A 185 -0.92 -37.19 -61.48
C LYS A 185 -0.94 -36.94 -59.98
N VAL A 186 -0.67 -37.95 -59.16
CA VAL A 186 -0.50 -37.81 -57.70
C VAL A 186 0.70 -36.93 -57.31
N SER A 187 0.51 -36.06 -56.31
CA SER A 187 1.53 -35.14 -55.74
C SER A 187 1.78 -35.41 -54.25
N GLN A 188 2.98 -35.08 -53.78
CA GLN A 188 3.41 -35.26 -52.39
C GLN A 188 3.01 -34.10 -51.45
N GLY A 189 2.30 -33.08 -51.94
CA GLY A 189 1.89 -31.92 -51.14
C GLY A 189 1.19 -32.26 -49.82
N GLU A 190 0.32 -33.28 -49.80
CA GLU A 190 -0.34 -33.72 -48.56
C GLU A 190 0.58 -34.49 -47.61
N THR A 191 1.59 -35.18 -48.14
CA THR A 191 2.63 -35.83 -47.33
C THR A 191 3.44 -34.76 -46.59
N ILE A 192 3.84 -33.69 -47.29
CA ILE A 192 4.47 -32.50 -46.70
C ILE A 192 3.56 -31.88 -45.63
N GLY A 193 2.27 -31.69 -45.94
CA GLY A 193 1.31 -31.11 -44.99
C GLY A 193 1.13 -31.94 -43.71
N CYS A 194 1.25 -33.27 -43.80
CA CYS A 194 1.24 -34.16 -42.65
C CYS A 194 2.49 -33.96 -41.77
N LEU A 195 3.70 -33.96 -42.36
CA LEU A 195 4.94 -33.70 -41.63
C LEU A 195 4.97 -32.29 -41.01
N GLN A 196 4.47 -31.27 -41.72
CA GLN A 196 4.35 -29.89 -41.25
C GLN A 196 3.44 -29.76 -40.01
N ASN A 197 2.48 -30.65 -39.82
CA ASN A 197 1.65 -30.69 -38.61
C ASN A 197 2.33 -31.38 -37.42
N SER A 198 3.42 -32.12 -37.66
CA SER A 198 4.13 -32.96 -36.69
C SER A 198 5.60 -32.55 -36.50
N LEU A 199 5.94 -31.28 -36.77
CA LEU A 199 7.33 -30.76 -36.80
C LEU A 199 8.19 -31.13 -35.58
N ASP A 200 7.61 -31.29 -34.39
CA ASP A 200 8.36 -31.56 -33.15
C ASP A 200 8.68 -33.04 -32.92
N SER A 201 8.03 -33.96 -33.63
CA SER A 201 8.40 -35.39 -33.64
C SER A 201 9.30 -35.79 -34.81
N LEU A 202 9.59 -34.87 -35.74
CA LEU A 202 10.50 -35.11 -36.87
C LEU A 202 11.97 -35.18 -36.44
N ASN A 203 12.75 -35.96 -37.18
CA ASN A 203 14.19 -35.96 -37.10
C ASN A 203 14.78 -34.61 -37.61
N GLN A 204 16.01 -34.28 -37.21
CA GLN A 204 16.62 -32.97 -37.48
C GLN A 204 16.96 -32.72 -38.97
N GLU A 205 17.10 -33.77 -39.78
CA GLU A 205 17.40 -33.67 -41.21
C GLU A 205 16.10 -33.42 -41.99
N CYS A 206 15.05 -34.20 -41.71
CA CYS A 206 13.73 -33.98 -42.28
C CYS A 206 13.10 -32.65 -41.84
N LYS A 207 13.20 -32.29 -40.55
CA LYS A 207 12.67 -31.01 -40.03
C LYS A 207 13.25 -29.82 -40.80
N ARG A 208 14.56 -29.82 -41.06
CA ARG A 208 15.23 -28.77 -41.84
C ARG A 208 14.70 -28.71 -43.26
N GLU A 209 14.53 -29.84 -43.93
CA GLU A 209 14.06 -29.87 -45.32
C GLU A 209 12.57 -29.46 -45.44
N VAL A 210 11.74 -29.83 -44.47
CA VAL A 210 10.34 -29.36 -44.35
C VAL A 210 10.28 -27.84 -44.17
N LEU A 211 11.14 -27.27 -43.31
CA LEU A 211 11.22 -25.83 -43.08
C LEU A 211 11.82 -25.06 -44.26
N HIS A 212 12.83 -25.60 -44.92
CA HIS A 212 13.41 -25.06 -46.15
C HIS A 212 12.37 -25.02 -47.28
N LEU A 213 11.59 -26.09 -47.46
CA LEU A 213 10.48 -26.10 -48.42
C LEU A 213 9.41 -25.07 -48.05
N ALA A 214 9.11 -24.88 -46.76
CA ALA A 214 8.18 -23.85 -46.30
C ALA A 214 8.71 -22.41 -46.52
N GLU A 215 10.03 -22.19 -46.44
CA GLU A 215 10.68 -20.93 -46.83
C GLU A 215 10.48 -20.67 -48.34
N VAL A 216 10.75 -21.65 -49.20
CA VAL A 216 10.51 -21.52 -50.66
C VAL A 216 9.03 -21.28 -50.98
N GLN A 217 8.12 -21.99 -50.32
CA GLN A 217 6.68 -21.79 -50.44
C GLN A 217 6.20 -20.41 -49.94
N SER A 218 7.03 -19.65 -49.20
CA SER A 218 6.65 -18.34 -48.66
C SER A 218 6.79 -17.16 -49.65
N GLU A 219 7.46 -17.35 -50.79
CA GLU A 219 7.66 -16.30 -51.81
C GLU A 219 6.36 -15.89 -52.51
N ASP A 220 5.46 -16.86 -52.76
CA ASP A 220 4.12 -16.66 -53.32
C ASP A 220 3.15 -17.63 -52.65
N PHE A 221 2.03 -17.10 -52.13
CA PHE A 221 0.92 -17.85 -51.55
C PHE A 221 0.39 -19.00 -52.44
N LYS A 222 0.58 -18.93 -53.76
CA LYS A 222 0.24 -19.99 -54.72
C LYS A 222 1.15 -21.22 -54.65
N LEU A 223 2.37 -21.09 -54.10
CA LEU A 223 3.35 -22.19 -54.02
C LEU A 223 3.03 -23.16 -52.87
N ASP A 224 2.44 -22.68 -51.76
CA ASP A 224 1.73 -23.55 -50.83
C ASP A 224 0.37 -23.92 -51.43
N ARG A 225 0.36 -25.01 -52.20
CA ARG A 225 -0.85 -25.49 -52.89
C ARG A 225 -2.01 -25.77 -51.92
N GLN A 226 -1.74 -26.29 -50.73
CA GLN A 226 -2.81 -26.66 -49.79
C GLN A 226 -3.47 -25.41 -49.19
N LEU A 227 -2.66 -24.40 -48.84
CA LEU A 227 -3.14 -23.08 -48.46
C LEU A 227 -3.89 -22.39 -49.61
N TYR A 228 -3.35 -22.44 -50.84
CA TYR A 228 -3.98 -21.86 -52.02
C TYR A 228 -5.37 -22.45 -52.30
N VAL A 229 -5.49 -23.78 -52.38
CA VAL A 229 -6.75 -24.47 -52.66
C VAL A 229 -7.78 -24.23 -51.55
N ALA A 230 -7.35 -24.27 -50.28
CA ALA A 230 -8.25 -24.01 -49.15
C ALA A 230 -8.76 -22.56 -49.09
N CYS A 231 -7.89 -21.58 -49.37
CA CYS A 231 -8.20 -20.16 -49.15
C CYS A 231 -8.62 -19.37 -50.40
N THR A 232 -8.56 -19.90 -51.62
CA THR A 232 -8.85 -19.10 -52.83
C THR A 232 -10.24 -18.45 -52.82
N ASN A 233 -11.28 -19.17 -52.37
CA ASN A 233 -12.64 -18.65 -52.30
C ASN A 233 -12.79 -17.59 -51.21
N ASP A 234 -12.18 -17.81 -50.05
CA ASP A 234 -12.18 -16.83 -48.94
C ASP A 234 -11.39 -15.57 -49.32
N ALA A 235 -10.26 -15.72 -50.03
CA ALA A 235 -9.46 -14.61 -50.53
C ALA A 235 -10.27 -13.74 -51.50
N PHE A 236 -11.08 -14.35 -52.36
CA PHE A 236 -12.00 -13.62 -53.23
C PHE A 236 -13.10 -12.90 -52.42
N ARG A 237 -13.64 -13.52 -51.36
CA ARG A 237 -14.69 -12.92 -50.50
C ARG A 237 -14.16 -11.74 -49.67
N PHE A 238 -13.06 -11.90 -48.95
CA PHE A 238 -12.59 -10.90 -47.97
C PHE A 238 -11.67 -9.83 -48.56
N CYS A 239 -10.92 -10.14 -49.63
CA CYS A 239 -9.81 -9.30 -50.10
C CYS A 239 -10.05 -8.62 -51.45
N GLN A 240 -11.27 -8.71 -51.99
CA GLN A 240 -11.66 -8.20 -53.32
C GLN A 240 -11.41 -6.69 -53.51
N SER A 241 -11.42 -5.90 -52.43
CA SER A 241 -11.36 -4.44 -52.46
C SER A 241 -9.94 -3.85 -52.56
N ASN A 242 -8.89 -4.66 -52.40
CA ASN A 242 -7.50 -4.15 -52.29
C ASN A 242 -6.80 -3.89 -53.64
N GLY A 243 -7.51 -3.97 -54.77
CA GLY A 243 -6.92 -3.82 -56.11
C GLY A 243 -5.95 -4.96 -56.48
N PRO A 244 -5.14 -4.80 -57.55
CA PRO A 244 -4.17 -5.81 -57.99
C PRO A 244 -2.90 -5.82 -57.12
N GLY A 245 -3.06 -5.97 -55.81
CA GLY A 245 -1.97 -6.26 -54.89
C GLY A 245 -1.40 -7.66 -55.14
N GLY A 246 -0.07 -7.80 -55.08
CA GLY A 246 0.61 -9.07 -55.31
C GLY A 246 0.30 -10.13 -54.23
N PRO A 247 0.79 -11.38 -54.41
CA PRO A 247 0.54 -12.48 -53.48
C PRO A 247 0.79 -12.18 -51.98
N PRO A 248 1.83 -11.41 -51.58
CA PRO A 248 2.07 -11.09 -50.16
C PRO A 248 0.95 -10.27 -49.51
N THR A 249 0.31 -9.36 -50.25
CA THR A 249 -0.79 -8.54 -49.71
C THR A 249 -2.09 -9.33 -49.52
N LEU A 250 -2.31 -10.36 -50.35
CA LEU A 250 -3.47 -11.24 -50.24
C LEU A 250 -3.40 -12.09 -48.96
N LEU A 251 -2.23 -12.67 -48.68
CA LEU A 251 -2.01 -13.44 -47.46
C LEU A 251 -2.20 -12.58 -46.20
N LYS A 252 -1.64 -11.36 -46.14
CA LYS A 252 -1.85 -10.44 -45.01
C LYS A 252 -3.33 -10.12 -44.78
N CYS A 253 -4.11 -9.97 -45.86
CA CYS A 253 -5.55 -9.74 -45.77
C CYS A 253 -6.30 -10.98 -45.21
N LEU A 254 -6.01 -12.19 -45.71
CA LEU A 254 -6.55 -13.44 -45.16
C LEU A 254 -6.25 -13.60 -43.66
N MET A 255 -5.01 -13.32 -43.26
CA MET A 255 -4.57 -13.41 -41.86
C MET A 255 -5.34 -12.45 -40.94
N LYS A 256 -5.66 -11.24 -41.43
CA LYS A 256 -6.49 -10.26 -40.72
C LYS A 256 -7.92 -10.76 -40.48
N HIS A 257 -8.47 -11.56 -41.40
CA HIS A 257 -9.81 -12.14 -41.32
C HIS A 257 -9.82 -13.61 -40.83
N ARG A 258 -8.68 -14.15 -40.37
CA ARG A 258 -8.54 -15.56 -39.97
C ARG A 258 -9.62 -16.02 -38.96
N ASN A 259 -9.97 -15.17 -37.99
CA ASN A 259 -10.95 -15.50 -36.94
C ASN A 259 -12.38 -15.00 -37.25
N ASP A 260 -12.66 -14.63 -38.50
CA ASP A 260 -13.98 -14.22 -38.96
C ASP A 260 -14.91 -15.46 -39.07
N PRO A 261 -16.16 -15.41 -38.59
CA PRO A 261 -17.08 -16.54 -38.66
C PRO A 261 -17.47 -16.95 -40.10
N GLU A 262 -17.29 -16.07 -41.10
CA GLU A 262 -17.58 -16.39 -42.51
C GLU A 262 -16.41 -17.04 -43.26
N MET A 263 -15.24 -17.15 -42.64
CA MET A 263 -14.02 -17.78 -43.19
C MET A 263 -14.13 -19.31 -43.14
N SER A 264 -13.77 -20.01 -44.21
CA SER A 264 -13.84 -21.48 -44.22
C SER A 264 -12.90 -22.12 -43.21
N LYS A 265 -13.38 -23.14 -42.48
CA LYS A 265 -12.57 -23.89 -41.49
C LYS A 265 -11.29 -24.47 -42.10
N ASN A 266 -11.35 -24.88 -43.37
CA ASN A 266 -10.19 -25.41 -44.09
C ASN A 266 -9.13 -24.32 -44.31
N CYS A 267 -9.53 -23.12 -44.75
CA CYS A 267 -8.59 -21.99 -44.84
C CYS A 267 -8.03 -21.60 -43.47
N GLN A 268 -8.87 -21.53 -42.42
CA GLN A 268 -8.43 -21.23 -41.05
C GLN A 268 -7.36 -22.21 -40.54
N GLN A 269 -7.52 -23.50 -40.82
CA GLN A 269 -6.56 -24.54 -40.45
C GLN A 269 -5.24 -24.42 -41.23
N GLN A 270 -5.28 -24.15 -42.53
CA GLN A 270 -4.06 -23.98 -43.33
C GLN A 270 -3.31 -22.69 -42.96
N LEU A 271 -4.02 -21.61 -42.63
CA LEU A 271 -3.42 -20.38 -42.08
C LEU A 271 -2.75 -20.65 -40.72
N LEU A 272 -3.43 -21.34 -39.79
CA LEU A 272 -2.84 -21.75 -38.51
C LEU A 272 -1.60 -22.65 -38.69
N ARG A 273 -1.65 -23.62 -39.61
CA ARG A 273 -0.49 -24.45 -39.95
C ARG A 273 0.69 -23.57 -40.36
N ARG A 274 0.47 -22.63 -41.29
CA ARG A 274 1.51 -21.72 -41.75
C ARG A 274 2.08 -20.86 -40.61
N ASP A 275 1.23 -20.32 -39.74
CA ASP A 275 1.67 -19.54 -38.57
C ASP A 275 2.59 -20.37 -37.65
N ARG A 276 2.30 -21.66 -37.43
CA ARG A 276 3.18 -22.58 -36.67
C ARG A 276 4.55 -22.73 -37.32
N LEU A 277 4.62 -22.91 -38.65
CA LEU A 277 5.90 -23.01 -39.37
C LEU A 277 6.75 -21.74 -39.17
N VAL A 278 6.11 -20.56 -39.21
CA VAL A 278 6.75 -19.26 -38.97
C VAL A 278 7.30 -19.11 -37.55
N VAL A 279 6.67 -19.72 -36.54
CA VAL A 279 7.18 -19.71 -35.16
C VAL A 279 8.44 -20.57 -35.02
N HIS A 280 8.47 -21.75 -35.66
CA HIS A 280 9.61 -22.66 -35.60
C HIS A 280 10.84 -22.14 -36.34
N ASP A 281 10.68 -21.60 -37.56
CA ASP A 281 11.74 -20.82 -38.23
C ASP A 281 11.18 -19.51 -38.80
N TYR A 282 11.75 -18.41 -38.34
CA TYR A 282 11.40 -17.06 -38.78
C TYR A 282 11.59 -16.86 -40.30
N LYS A 283 12.44 -17.67 -40.96
CA LYS A 283 12.69 -17.61 -42.41
C LYS A 283 11.44 -17.80 -43.24
N VAL A 284 10.49 -18.62 -42.76
CA VAL A 284 9.20 -18.89 -43.41
C VAL A 284 8.33 -17.61 -43.51
N SER A 285 8.63 -16.56 -42.73
CA SER A 285 8.04 -15.25 -42.90
C SER A 285 8.83 -14.40 -43.91
N ARG A 286 8.36 -14.39 -45.16
CA ARG A 286 8.94 -13.58 -46.23
C ARG A 286 8.83 -12.07 -45.98
N GLY A 287 7.79 -11.62 -45.26
CA GLY A 287 7.63 -10.23 -44.84
C GLY A 287 8.75 -9.81 -43.88
N LEU A 288 8.88 -10.53 -42.76
CA LEU A 288 9.89 -10.28 -41.73
C LEU A 288 11.32 -10.38 -42.28
N THR A 289 11.64 -11.45 -43.01
CA THR A 289 12.98 -11.65 -43.59
C THR A 289 13.38 -10.58 -44.60
N ARG A 290 12.42 -9.98 -45.32
CA ARG A 290 12.67 -8.89 -46.26
C ARG A 290 12.81 -7.55 -45.54
N ALA A 291 11.87 -7.21 -44.65
CA ALA A 291 11.84 -5.91 -43.98
C ALA A 291 12.96 -5.76 -42.93
N CYS A 292 13.24 -6.81 -42.15
CA CYS A 292 14.28 -6.81 -41.11
C CYS A 292 15.65 -7.33 -41.59
N LYS A 293 15.86 -7.52 -42.90
CA LYS A 293 17.06 -8.17 -43.45
C LYS A 293 18.37 -7.54 -42.96
N GLU A 294 18.49 -6.23 -43.14
CA GLU A 294 19.70 -5.49 -42.80
C GLU A 294 19.85 -5.31 -41.28
N ASP A 295 18.75 -5.16 -40.54
CA ASP A 295 18.77 -5.10 -39.07
C ASP A 295 19.28 -6.42 -38.46
N ILE A 296 18.70 -7.57 -38.86
CA ILE A 296 19.11 -8.91 -38.38
C ILE A 296 20.59 -9.18 -38.65
N LYS A 297 21.09 -8.76 -39.82
CA LYS A 297 22.49 -8.90 -40.22
C LYS A 297 23.42 -7.96 -39.45
N THR A 298 23.03 -6.69 -39.30
CA THR A 298 23.82 -5.66 -38.61
C THR A 298 24.00 -5.97 -37.14
N TYR A 299 22.91 -6.34 -36.45
CA TYR A 299 22.91 -6.62 -35.02
C TYR A 299 23.21 -8.10 -34.68
N ARG A 300 23.46 -8.94 -35.70
CA ARG A 300 23.87 -10.35 -35.58
C ARG A 300 22.89 -11.21 -34.78
N CYS A 301 21.59 -11.09 -35.03
CA CYS A 301 20.55 -11.83 -34.29
C CYS A 301 20.59 -13.37 -34.45
N ARG A 302 21.42 -13.89 -35.37
CA ARG A 302 21.72 -15.33 -35.54
C ARG A 302 22.90 -15.84 -34.68
N ARG A 303 23.54 -14.99 -33.87
CA ARG A 303 24.79 -15.35 -33.17
C ARG A 303 24.59 -16.53 -32.21
N GLY A 304 25.52 -17.48 -32.25
CA GLY A 304 25.47 -18.75 -31.49
C GLY A 304 24.98 -19.95 -32.31
N VAL A 305 24.48 -19.70 -33.53
CA VAL A 305 23.87 -20.69 -34.41
C VAL A 305 24.61 -20.67 -35.76
N SER A 306 24.82 -21.82 -36.41
CA SER A 306 25.34 -21.86 -37.80
C SER A 306 24.28 -21.30 -38.75
N ASP A 307 24.65 -20.75 -39.91
CA ASP A 307 23.66 -20.33 -40.91
C ASP A 307 22.75 -21.50 -41.37
N ASP A 308 23.23 -22.75 -41.23
CA ASP A 308 22.54 -24.02 -41.55
C ASP A 308 21.59 -24.55 -40.46
N LYS A 309 21.34 -23.80 -39.38
CA LYS A 309 20.47 -24.20 -38.28
C LYS A 309 19.25 -23.28 -38.15
N ASP A 310 18.11 -23.88 -37.83
CA ASP A 310 16.82 -23.21 -37.70
C ASP A 310 16.83 -22.21 -36.52
N VAL A 311 16.24 -21.03 -36.72
CA VAL A 311 16.18 -19.97 -35.69
C VAL A 311 14.73 -19.62 -35.39
N ARG A 312 14.29 -19.86 -34.15
CA ARG A 312 12.91 -19.57 -33.72
C ARG A 312 12.57 -18.09 -33.86
N LEU A 313 11.33 -17.79 -34.24
CA LEU A 313 10.81 -16.41 -34.32
C LEU A 313 11.06 -15.60 -33.05
N ALA A 314 10.78 -16.19 -31.87
CA ALA A 314 10.95 -15.53 -30.58
C ALA A 314 12.38 -15.02 -30.34
N GLN A 315 13.41 -15.74 -30.81
CA GLN A 315 14.81 -15.31 -30.69
C GLN A 315 15.10 -14.05 -31.52
N ILE A 316 14.56 -13.97 -32.74
CA ILE A 316 14.71 -12.80 -33.60
C ILE A 316 13.94 -11.60 -33.03
N LEU A 317 12.70 -11.79 -32.57
CA LEU A 317 11.90 -10.73 -31.95
C LEU A 317 12.57 -10.17 -30.69
N LEU A 318 13.06 -11.04 -29.79
CA LEU A 318 13.78 -10.60 -28.57
C LEU A 318 15.12 -9.92 -28.88
N CYS A 319 15.84 -10.34 -29.92
CA CYS A 319 17.07 -9.69 -30.33
C CYS A 319 16.83 -8.28 -30.89
N LEU A 320 15.86 -8.14 -31.81
CA LEU A 320 15.52 -6.84 -32.40
C LEU A 320 14.94 -5.89 -31.34
N GLU A 321 14.18 -6.41 -30.36
CA GLU A 321 13.75 -5.58 -29.22
C GLU A 321 14.93 -5.16 -28.32
N ALA A 322 15.87 -6.06 -28.03
CA ALA A 322 17.07 -5.70 -27.28
C ALA A 322 17.89 -4.59 -27.96
N VAL A 323 17.87 -4.52 -29.29
CA VAL A 323 18.42 -3.42 -30.10
C VAL A 323 17.59 -2.15 -29.91
N GLN A 324 16.26 -2.22 -30.07
CA GLN A 324 15.35 -1.08 -29.91
C GLN A 324 15.44 -0.45 -28.50
N LYS A 325 15.42 -1.26 -27.43
CA LYS A 325 15.59 -0.80 -26.03
C LYS A 325 16.98 -0.19 -25.74
N ASN A 326 18.01 -0.41 -26.59
CA ASN A 326 19.31 0.27 -26.51
C ASN A 326 19.34 1.61 -27.29
N SER A 327 18.18 2.18 -27.65
CA SER A 327 18.02 3.48 -28.35
C SER A 327 18.56 3.54 -29.79
N THR A 328 18.88 2.39 -30.39
CA THR A 328 19.12 2.26 -31.84
C THR A 328 17.79 2.05 -32.58
N LYS A 329 17.53 2.86 -33.61
CA LYS A 329 16.29 2.78 -34.41
C LYS A 329 16.40 1.66 -35.46
N LEU A 330 15.40 0.78 -35.49
CA LEU A 330 15.17 -0.19 -36.56
C LEU A 330 14.45 0.45 -37.76
N MET A 331 14.42 -0.23 -38.90
CA MET A 331 13.67 0.23 -40.06
C MET A 331 12.15 0.23 -39.79
N PRO A 332 11.38 1.27 -40.19
CA PRO A 332 9.94 1.34 -39.91
C PRO A 332 9.13 0.14 -40.45
N GLU A 333 9.52 -0.38 -41.62
CA GLU A 333 8.93 -1.60 -42.20
C GLU A 333 9.22 -2.84 -41.33
N CYS A 334 10.42 -2.94 -40.76
CA CYS A 334 10.78 -4.02 -39.83
C CYS A 334 9.96 -3.94 -38.54
N VAL A 335 9.80 -2.74 -37.97
CA VAL A 335 8.96 -2.52 -36.76
C VAL A 335 7.50 -2.90 -37.01
N ALA A 336 6.96 -2.61 -38.20
CA ALA A 336 5.62 -3.03 -38.58
C ALA A 336 5.48 -4.56 -38.63
N GLU A 337 6.42 -5.26 -39.28
CA GLU A 337 6.45 -6.73 -39.27
C GLU A 337 6.61 -7.31 -37.86
N ILE A 338 7.50 -6.76 -37.03
CA ILE A 338 7.67 -7.18 -35.62
C ILE A 338 6.32 -7.12 -34.88
N ASN A 339 5.60 -6.01 -34.99
CA ASN A 339 4.32 -5.84 -34.32
C ASN A 339 3.21 -6.75 -34.87
N ASP A 340 3.18 -7.00 -36.19
CA ASP A 340 2.27 -7.99 -36.80
C ASP A 340 2.52 -9.41 -36.23
N HIS A 341 3.79 -9.82 -36.07
CA HIS A 341 4.15 -11.14 -35.52
C HIS A 341 3.91 -11.24 -34.01
N ARG A 342 4.14 -10.17 -33.24
CA ARG A 342 3.77 -10.11 -31.82
C ARG A 342 2.26 -10.26 -31.62
N LYS A 343 1.47 -9.58 -32.45
CA LYS A 343 0.00 -9.65 -32.44
C LYS A 343 -0.48 -11.05 -32.81
N MET A 344 0.16 -11.70 -33.78
CA MET A 344 -0.12 -13.10 -34.14
C MET A 344 0.03 -14.02 -32.91
N LEU A 345 1.13 -13.89 -32.15
CA LEU A 345 1.38 -14.69 -30.94
C LEU A 345 0.36 -14.44 -29.81
N LEU A 346 -0.11 -13.21 -29.58
CA LEU A 346 -1.17 -12.93 -28.60
C LEU A 346 -2.58 -13.31 -29.08
N THR A 347 -2.79 -13.48 -30.39
CA THR A 347 -4.11 -13.80 -30.94
C THR A 347 -4.47 -15.28 -30.76
N ASP A 348 -3.49 -16.18 -30.73
CA ASP A 348 -3.69 -17.63 -30.63
C ASP A 348 -2.59 -18.32 -29.81
N TYR A 349 -2.99 -18.91 -28.68
CA TYR A 349 -2.10 -19.66 -27.79
C TYR A 349 -1.45 -20.88 -28.47
N LYS A 350 -2.05 -21.42 -29.53
CA LYS A 350 -1.55 -22.57 -30.31
C LYS A 350 -0.31 -22.26 -31.14
N LEU A 351 0.17 -21.01 -31.08
CA LEU A 351 1.41 -20.53 -31.68
C LEU A 351 2.54 -20.36 -30.66
N SER A 352 2.31 -20.65 -29.38
CA SER A 352 3.32 -20.56 -28.32
C SER A 352 3.59 -21.97 -27.76
N PRO A 353 4.66 -22.67 -28.20
CA PRO A 353 4.97 -24.02 -27.73
C PRO A 353 5.10 -24.13 -26.21
N GLU A 354 5.61 -23.07 -25.57
CA GLU A 354 5.74 -22.96 -24.12
C GLU A 354 4.38 -22.91 -23.41
N ILE A 355 3.36 -22.29 -24.02
CA ILE A 355 1.98 -22.28 -23.49
C ILE A 355 1.31 -23.62 -23.74
N LEU A 356 1.44 -24.19 -24.95
CA LEU A 356 0.85 -25.49 -25.27
C LEU A 356 1.34 -26.59 -24.33
N THR A 357 2.63 -26.64 -24.02
CA THR A 357 3.23 -27.65 -23.13
C THR A 357 3.14 -27.28 -21.65
N GLY A 358 3.27 -25.99 -21.30
CA GLY A 358 3.29 -25.52 -19.92
C GLY A 358 1.92 -25.31 -19.28
N CYS A 359 0.88 -25.08 -20.09
CA CYS A 359 -0.48 -24.74 -19.64
C CYS A 359 -1.55 -25.77 -20.04
N GLU A 360 -1.23 -26.91 -20.65
CA GLU A 360 -2.21 -27.90 -21.17
C GLU A 360 -3.33 -28.21 -20.15
N ASN A 361 -2.95 -28.69 -18.96
CA ASN A 361 -3.87 -28.99 -17.86
C ASN A 361 -4.66 -27.77 -17.35
N ASP A 362 -4.05 -26.58 -17.37
CA ASP A 362 -4.67 -25.34 -16.89
C ASP A 362 -5.70 -24.81 -17.90
N ILE A 363 -5.45 -24.98 -19.20
CA ILE A 363 -6.40 -24.61 -20.27
C ILE A 363 -7.65 -25.48 -20.18
N GLU A 364 -7.50 -26.80 -20.03
CA GLU A 364 -8.65 -27.71 -19.87
C GLU A 364 -9.45 -27.40 -18.60
N LYS A 365 -8.74 -27.17 -17.47
CA LYS A 365 -9.36 -26.96 -16.16
C LYS A 365 -10.06 -25.60 -16.01
N PHE A 366 -9.54 -24.53 -16.61
CA PHE A 366 -10.02 -23.16 -16.38
C PHE A 366 -10.61 -22.48 -17.63
N CYS A 367 -10.09 -22.77 -18.82
CA CYS A 367 -10.31 -21.96 -20.03
C CYS A 367 -10.95 -22.73 -21.21
N SER A 368 -11.55 -23.90 -20.94
CA SER A 368 -12.26 -24.70 -21.94
C SER A 368 -13.27 -23.87 -22.74
N ASN A 369 -13.34 -24.10 -24.06
CA ASN A 369 -14.22 -23.41 -25.03
C ASN A 369 -13.87 -21.93 -25.35
N LEU A 370 -12.67 -21.45 -25.00
CA LEU A 370 -12.19 -20.10 -25.36
C LEU A 370 -11.11 -20.13 -26.46
N ASP A 371 -11.47 -20.44 -27.71
CA ASP A 371 -10.50 -20.60 -28.81
C ASP A 371 -10.19 -19.35 -29.66
N ALA A 372 -10.97 -18.26 -29.53
CA ALA A 372 -10.91 -17.14 -30.49
C ALA A 372 -10.31 -15.84 -29.92
N GLY A 373 -9.24 -15.35 -30.56
CA GLY A 373 -8.78 -13.95 -30.48
C GLY A 373 -8.21 -13.52 -29.13
N GLY A 374 -7.22 -14.26 -28.61
CA GLY A 374 -6.49 -13.93 -27.38
C GLY A 374 -7.22 -14.22 -26.06
N LYS A 375 -8.51 -14.57 -26.10
CA LYS A 375 -9.32 -14.82 -24.89
C LYS A 375 -8.78 -15.92 -23.98
N THR A 376 -8.19 -16.98 -24.54
CA THR A 376 -7.56 -18.06 -23.75
C THR A 376 -6.38 -17.53 -22.94
N ILE A 377 -5.57 -16.68 -23.55
CA ILE A 377 -4.38 -16.08 -22.92
C ILE A 377 -4.82 -15.15 -21.78
N HIS A 378 -5.83 -14.30 -22.02
CA HIS A 378 -6.41 -13.46 -20.96
C HIS A 378 -7.08 -14.26 -19.84
N CYS A 379 -7.73 -15.39 -20.16
CA CYS A 379 -8.25 -16.31 -19.15
C CYS A 379 -7.12 -16.90 -18.29
N LEU A 380 -6.02 -17.37 -18.89
CA LEU A 380 -4.85 -17.85 -18.15
C LEU A 380 -4.20 -16.73 -17.32
N MET A 381 -4.10 -15.50 -17.82
CA MET A 381 -3.61 -14.33 -17.08
C MET A 381 -4.52 -13.96 -15.90
N GLU A 382 -5.85 -14.05 -16.06
CA GLU A 382 -6.82 -13.84 -14.98
C GLU A 382 -6.70 -14.92 -13.88
N HIS A 383 -6.34 -16.15 -14.26
CA HIS A 383 -6.05 -17.25 -13.36
C HIS A 383 -4.59 -17.27 -12.85
N ALA A 384 -3.72 -16.39 -13.34
CA ALA A 384 -2.37 -16.16 -12.81
C ALA A 384 -2.36 -15.21 -11.60
N ARG A 385 -3.35 -14.29 -11.52
CA ARG A 385 -3.51 -13.35 -10.40
C ARG A 385 -3.79 -14.05 -9.07
N LEU A 386 -3.16 -13.59 -8.00
CA LEU A 386 -3.14 -14.32 -6.73
C LEU A 386 -4.44 -14.13 -5.93
N LYS A 387 -5.27 -13.14 -6.30
CA LYS A 387 -6.64 -12.91 -5.81
C LYS A 387 -7.59 -14.13 -5.97
N LYS A 388 -7.27 -15.11 -6.81
CA LYS A 388 -7.97 -16.41 -6.85
C LYS A 388 -7.42 -17.35 -5.76
N LYS A 389 -8.27 -18.16 -5.12
CA LYS A 389 -7.83 -19.25 -4.21
C LYS A 389 -6.79 -20.15 -4.90
N LYS A 390 -5.80 -20.67 -4.17
CA LYS A 390 -4.68 -21.49 -4.72
C LYS A 390 -5.13 -22.61 -5.67
N GLU A 391 -6.22 -23.30 -5.36
CA GLU A 391 -6.82 -24.37 -6.20
C GLU A 391 -7.31 -23.91 -7.59
N ARG A 392 -7.58 -22.61 -7.73
CA ARG A 392 -8.09 -21.93 -8.93
C ARG A 392 -7.03 -21.11 -9.67
N ARG A 393 -5.74 -21.29 -9.34
CA ARG A 393 -4.62 -20.67 -10.07
C ARG A 393 -4.05 -21.61 -11.12
N VAL A 394 -3.43 -21.03 -12.14
CA VAL A 394 -2.55 -21.77 -13.07
C VAL A 394 -1.31 -22.29 -12.35
N THR A 395 -0.68 -23.32 -12.91
CA THR A 395 0.59 -23.88 -12.43
C THR A 395 1.77 -22.92 -12.58
N ASP A 396 2.82 -23.06 -11.77
CA ASP A 396 4.08 -22.31 -11.90
C ASP A 396 4.74 -22.49 -13.28
N THR A 397 4.54 -23.65 -13.92
CA THR A 397 4.98 -23.93 -15.29
C THR A 397 4.22 -23.08 -16.31
N CYS A 398 2.89 -22.97 -16.16
CA CYS A 398 2.07 -22.12 -17.01
C CYS A 398 2.37 -20.62 -16.76
N LEU A 399 2.56 -20.21 -15.51
CA LEU A 399 2.92 -18.83 -15.14
C LEU A 399 4.19 -18.37 -15.88
N ARG A 400 5.24 -19.20 -15.88
CA ARG A 400 6.50 -18.93 -16.62
C ARG A 400 6.32 -18.88 -18.13
N ALA A 401 5.40 -19.67 -18.68
CA ALA A 401 5.06 -19.62 -20.09
C ALA A 401 4.35 -18.30 -20.44
N LEU A 402 3.45 -17.81 -19.58
CA LEU A 402 2.81 -16.49 -19.72
C LEU A 402 3.82 -15.35 -19.60
N GLU A 403 4.72 -15.37 -18.61
CA GLU A 403 5.83 -14.41 -18.48
C GLU A 403 6.67 -14.33 -19.76
N THR A 404 7.01 -15.49 -20.32
CA THR A 404 7.79 -15.60 -21.56
C THR A 404 7.02 -15.03 -22.75
N LEU A 405 5.72 -15.33 -22.86
CA LEU A 405 4.86 -14.78 -23.92
C LEU A 405 4.76 -13.25 -23.81
N VAL A 406 4.48 -12.70 -22.63
CA VAL A 406 4.41 -11.25 -22.37
C VAL A 406 5.72 -10.57 -22.78
N LYS A 407 6.87 -11.17 -22.46
CA LYS A 407 8.19 -10.64 -22.84
C LYS A 407 8.48 -10.69 -24.34
N VAL A 408 8.12 -11.77 -25.04
CA VAL A 408 8.32 -11.88 -26.50
C VAL A 408 7.41 -10.91 -27.27
N THR A 409 6.19 -10.71 -26.76
CA THR A 409 5.14 -9.90 -27.39
C THR A 409 5.23 -8.41 -27.07
N ASP A 410 5.99 -8.03 -26.03
CA ASP A 410 6.25 -6.65 -25.60
C ASP A 410 4.96 -5.80 -25.46
N VAL A 411 3.89 -6.44 -24.98
CA VAL A 411 2.55 -5.84 -24.87
C VAL A 411 2.49 -4.62 -23.93
N GLY A 412 3.47 -4.48 -23.02
CA GLY A 412 3.65 -3.30 -22.17
C GLY A 412 4.07 -2.04 -22.95
N GLU A 413 4.79 -2.19 -24.06
CA GLU A 413 5.22 -1.09 -24.95
C GLU A 413 4.07 -0.60 -25.84
N ASP A 414 3.31 -1.54 -26.45
CA ASP A 414 2.28 -1.21 -27.43
C ASP A 414 0.99 -2.03 -27.26
N TRP A 415 -0.02 -1.39 -26.64
CA TRP A 415 -1.37 -1.92 -26.46
C TRP A 415 -2.06 -2.38 -27.76
N ARG A 416 -1.60 -1.94 -28.94
CA ARG A 416 -2.20 -2.30 -30.24
C ARG A 416 -1.91 -3.76 -30.64
N VAL A 417 -0.91 -4.36 -30.01
CA VAL A 417 -0.47 -5.75 -30.21
C VAL A 417 -1.49 -6.74 -29.64
N ASP A 418 -2.10 -6.43 -28.49
CA ASP A 418 -3.14 -7.29 -27.90
C ASP A 418 -4.54 -6.97 -28.49
N PRO A 419 -5.21 -7.92 -29.17
CA PRO A 419 -6.57 -7.72 -29.64
C PRO A 419 -7.62 -7.56 -28.52
N VAL A 420 -7.41 -8.13 -27.33
CA VAL A 420 -8.38 -8.12 -26.22
C VAL A 420 -8.40 -6.76 -25.52
N LEU A 421 -7.25 -6.31 -24.98
CA LEU A 421 -7.06 -4.97 -24.42
C LEU A 421 -7.44 -3.90 -25.46
N ARG A 422 -7.02 -4.05 -26.72
CA ARG A 422 -7.37 -3.09 -27.77
C ARG A 422 -8.88 -2.97 -27.96
N LYS A 423 -9.62 -4.07 -27.94
CA LYS A 423 -11.08 -4.05 -28.08
C LYS A 423 -11.74 -3.39 -26.86
N ALA A 424 -11.32 -3.77 -25.65
CA ALA A 424 -11.93 -3.30 -24.40
C ALA A 424 -11.62 -1.82 -24.10
N CYS A 425 -10.37 -1.40 -24.31
CA CYS A 425 -9.88 -0.07 -23.96
C CYS A 425 -10.03 0.99 -25.04
N LYS A 426 -10.30 0.64 -26.30
CA LYS A 426 -10.45 1.64 -27.38
C LYS A 426 -11.43 2.79 -27.04
N PRO A 427 -12.62 2.56 -26.45
CA PRO A 427 -13.51 3.65 -26.06
C PRO A 427 -12.90 4.59 -25.01
N VAL A 428 -12.08 4.05 -24.10
CA VAL A 428 -11.38 4.84 -23.07
C VAL A 428 -10.24 5.65 -23.71
N VAL A 429 -9.48 5.05 -24.62
CA VAL A 429 -8.39 5.73 -25.34
C VAL A 429 -8.94 6.87 -26.19
N ASP A 430 -9.99 6.63 -26.98
CA ASP A 430 -10.56 7.61 -27.90
C ASP A 430 -11.14 8.85 -27.18
N VAL A 431 -11.54 8.73 -25.90
CA VAL A 431 -12.17 9.81 -25.11
C VAL A 431 -11.23 10.45 -24.10
N ALA A 432 -10.35 9.69 -23.46
CA ALA A 432 -9.56 10.13 -22.30
C ALA A 432 -8.04 10.06 -22.48
N CYS A 433 -7.56 9.48 -23.59
CA CYS A 433 -6.14 9.38 -23.95
C CYS A 433 -5.89 9.72 -25.43
N SER A 434 -6.72 10.56 -26.06
CA SER A 434 -6.59 10.99 -27.45
C SER A 434 -5.25 11.64 -27.76
N ASP A 435 -4.70 12.34 -26.77
CA ASP A 435 -3.51 13.19 -26.90
C ASP A 435 -2.21 12.41 -26.62
N ALA A 436 -2.32 11.11 -26.30
CA ALA A 436 -1.17 10.24 -26.04
C ALA A 436 -0.65 9.61 -27.33
N ASP A 437 0.41 10.19 -27.90
CA ASP A 437 1.12 9.64 -29.06
C ASP A 437 1.55 8.17 -28.84
N GLY A 438 1.37 7.31 -29.85
CA GLY A 438 1.76 5.90 -29.78
C GLY A 438 3.27 5.68 -29.61
N GLY A 439 3.65 4.64 -28.86
CA GLY A 439 5.04 4.31 -28.51
C GLY A 439 5.45 4.74 -27.09
N ASP A 440 6.60 4.25 -26.62
CA ASP A 440 7.13 4.42 -25.26
C ASP A 440 6.12 4.07 -24.15
N ALA A 441 5.22 3.11 -24.36
CA ALA A 441 4.14 2.78 -23.42
C ALA A 441 3.21 3.95 -23.00
N ARG A 442 3.22 5.12 -23.67
CA ARG A 442 2.47 6.31 -23.24
C ARG A 442 0.96 6.07 -23.09
N VAL A 443 0.35 5.36 -24.03
CA VAL A 443 -1.08 5.01 -23.96
C VAL A 443 -1.36 4.08 -22.77
N MET A 444 -0.46 3.14 -22.47
CA MET A 444 -0.58 2.27 -21.30
C MET A 444 -0.47 3.07 -20.00
N SER A 445 0.47 4.04 -19.92
CA SER A 445 0.58 4.95 -18.77
C SER A 445 -0.70 5.79 -18.58
N CYS A 446 -1.28 6.32 -19.66
CA CYS A 446 -2.55 7.07 -19.59
C CYS A 446 -3.72 6.18 -19.15
N LEU A 447 -3.84 4.96 -19.68
CA LEU A 447 -4.87 4.00 -19.23
C LEU A 447 -4.72 3.66 -17.74
N MET A 448 -3.48 3.47 -17.26
CA MET A 448 -3.18 3.30 -15.84
C MET A 448 -3.54 4.52 -15.00
N GLU A 449 -3.41 5.74 -15.54
CA GLU A 449 -3.91 6.96 -14.89
C GLU A 449 -5.43 6.99 -14.78
N LYS A 450 -6.14 6.57 -15.85
CA LYS A 450 -7.61 6.59 -15.92
C LYS A 450 -8.31 5.43 -15.22
N LEU A 451 -7.61 4.37 -14.77
CA LEU A 451 -8.16 3.32 -13.86
C LEU A 451 -9.08 3.94 -12.80
N GLY A 452 -10.16 3.26 -12.40
CA GLY A 452 -11.11 3.75 -11.38
C GLY A 452 -11.54 5.21 -11.51
N THR A 453 -11.69 5.74 -12.72
CA THR A 453 -12.35 7.03 -13.00
C THR A 453 -13.63 6.76 -13.79
N ASN A 454 -14.53 7.74 -13.89
CA ASN A 454 -15.78 7.62 -14.65
C ASN A 454 -15.57 7.33 -16.16
N TYR A 455 -14.33 7.48 -16.67
CA TYR A 455 -13.97 7.16 -18.05
C TYR A 455 -13.55 5.70 -18.24
N MET A 456 -13.18 4.99 -17.18
CA MET A 456 -12.76 3.59 -17.24
C MET A 456 -13.97 2.67 -17.23
N ASN A 457 -13.94 1.63 -18.07
CA ASN A 457 -14.95 0.58 -18.08
C ASN A 457 -14.36 -0.73 -17.52
N VAL A 458 -15.23 -1.59 -16.99
CA VAL A 458 -14.82 -2.83 -16.28
C VAL A 458 -14.07 -3.81 -17.18
N GLU A 459 -14.40 -3.86 -18.48
CA GLU A 459 -13.71 -4.72 -19.45
C GLU A 459 -12.26 -4.28 -19.69
N CYS A 460 -12.04 -2.97 -19.87
CA CYS A 460 -10.70 -2.39 -20.05
C CYS A 460 -9.87 -2.49 -18.78
N GLU A 461 -10.46 -2.18 -17.62
CA GLU A 461 -9.80 -2.32 -16.32
C GLU A 461 -9.32 -3.75 -16.06
N SER A 462 -10.18 -4.75 -16.34
CA SER A 462 -9.82 -6.16 -16.20
C SER A 462 -8.70 -6.57 -17.16
N ALA A 463 -8.82 -6.26 -18.45
CA ALA A 463 -7.80 -6.59 -19.45
C ALA A 463 -6.46 -5.88 -19.20
N LEU A 464 -6.50 -4.63 -18.72
CA LEU A 464 -5.31 -3.85 -18.36
C LEU A 464 -4.61 -4.45 -17.15
N LEU A 465 -5.34 -4.76 -16.07
CA LEU A 465 -4.76 -5.37 -14.86
C LEU A 465 -4.16 -6.75 -15.12
N GLN A 466 -4.74 -7.55 -16.02
CA GLN A 466 -4.19 -8.86 -16.43
C GLN A 466 -2.78 -8.74 -17.03
N ILE A 467 -2.52 -7.72 -17.85
CA ILE A 467 -1.20 -7.45 -18.43
C ILE A 467 -0.28 -6.79 -17.38
N GLN A 468 -0.80 -5.80 -16.64
CA GLN A 468 -0.04 -5.02 -15.67
C GLN A 468 0.43 -5.84 -14.47
N TYR A 469 -0.27 -6.94 -14.14
CA TYR A 469 0.19 -7.94 -13.18
C TYR A 469 1.62 -8.42 -13.49
N PHE A 470 1.95 -8.68 -14.76
CA PHE A 470 3.29 -9.10 -15.21
C PHE A 470 4.25 -7.91 -15.35
N VAL A 471 3.79 -6.80 -15.92
CA VAL A 471 4.63 -5.60 -16.14
C VAL A 471 5.14 -5.00 -14.81
N ALA A 472 4.31 -5.01 -13.76
CA ALA A 472 4.69 -4.52 -12.43
C ALA A 472 5.73 -5.41 -11.70
N ARG A 473 5.98 -6.64 -12.19
CA ARG A 473 6.85 -7.64 -11.56
C ARG A 473 8.25 -7.73 -12.18
N ASP A 474 8.40 -7.50 -13.48
CA ASP A 474 9.72 -7.42 -14.15
C ASP A 474 9.95 -6.00 -14.69
N PHE A 475 10.91 -5.29 -14.09
CA PHE A 475 11.30 -3.94 -14.50
C PHE A 475 11.78 -3.85 -15.97
N LYS A 476 12.14 -4.98 -16.60
CA LYS A 476 12.52 -5.07 -18.02
C LYS A 476 11.30 -4.98 -18.96
N LEU A 477 10.07 -5.07 -18.43
CA LEU A 477 8.80 -5.00 -19.18
C LEU A 477 8.15 -3.60 -19.15
N ASP A 478 8.56 -2.69 -18.27
CA ASP A 478 8.22 -1.26 -18.37
C ASP A 478 9.33 -0.55 -19.18
N PRO A 479 9.04 -0.06 -20.40
CA PRO A 479 10.10 0.45 -21.28
C PRO A 479 10.73 1.77 -20.81
N GLN A 480 9.93 2.66 -20.19
CA GLN A 480 10.41 3.96 -19.71
C GLN A 480 11.32 3.75 -18.50
N LEU A 481 10.88 2.92 -17.54
CA LEU A 481 11.65 2.51 -16.37
C LEU A 481 12.95 1.81 -16.78
N TYR A 482 12.88 0.80 -17.66
CA TYR A 482 14.07 0.08 -18.10
C TYR A 482 15.08 1.03 -18.77
N ARG A 483 14.64 1.86 -19.73
CA ARG A 483 15.53 2.79 -20.45
C ARG A 483 16.24 3.74 -19.50
N ASN A 484 15.52 4.34 -18.55
CA ASN A 484 16.07 5.39 -17.70
C ASN A 484 16.85 4.82 -16.50
N CYS A 485 16.47 3.65 -15.98
CA CYS A 485 17.09 3.04 -14.79
C CYS A 485 18.11 1.92 -15.05
N LYS A 486 18.28 1.41 -16.28
CA LYS A 486 19.18 0.28 -16.59
C LYS A 486 20.57 0.42 -15.96
N ASP A 487 21.23 1.57 -16.14
CA ASP A 487 22.59 1.80 -15.61
C ASP A 487 22.64 1.77 -14.08
N ASP A 488 21.64 2.37 -13.43
CA ASP A 488 21.56 2.43 -11.97
C ASP A 488 21.19 1.06 -11.38
N ALA A 489 20.33 0.29 -12.08
CA ALA A 489 20.01 -1.09 -11.73
C ALA A 489 21.24 -2.01 -11.85
N ILE A 490 22.08 -1.83 -12.88
CA ILE A 490 23.37 -2.54 -12.99
C ILE A 490 24.31 -2.13 -11.85
N ARG A 491 24.43 -0.81 -11.58
CA ARG A 491 25.37 -0.25 -10.59
C ARG A 491 25.03 -0.60 -9.14
N PHE A 492 23.78 -0.43 -8.74
CA PHE A 492 23.35 -0.54 -7.34
C PHE A 492 22.66 -1.89 -7.05
N CYS A 493 21.87 -2.40 -8.00
CA CYS A 493 21.04 -3.59 -7.82
C CYS A 493 21.60 -4.85 -8.51
N LYS A 494 22.80 -4.77 -9.12
CA LYS A 494 23.50 -5.84 -9.82
C LYS A 494 22.72 -6.50 -10.97
N ALA A 495 21.80 -5.79 -11.60
CA ALA A 495 21.10 -6.27 -12.79
C ALA A 495 22.07 -6.54 -13.96
N LYS A 496 21.72 -7.47 -14.84
CA LYS A 496 22.47 -7.79 -16.05
C LYS A 496 22.48 -6.62 -17.02
N LYS A 497 23.58 -6.58 -17.77
CA LYS A 497 23.81 -5.61 -18.85
C LYS A 497 22.94 -5.87 -20.10
N THR A 498 22.44 -7.11 -20.24
CA THR A 498 21.63 -7.64 -21.34
C THR A 498 20.13 -7.67 -20.97
N TRP A 499 19.27 -7.24 -21.90
CA TRP A 499 17.81 -7.22 -21.69
C TRP A 499 17.18 -8.62 -21.81
N ALA A 500 17.67 -9.42 -22.76
CA ALA A 500 17.34 -10.83 -22.93
C ALA A 500 18.62 -11.65 -23.01
N ASP A 501 18.70 -12.70 -22.18
CA ASP A 501 19.69 -13.77 -22.34
C ASP A 501 18.99 -14.94 -23.02
N LEU A 502 19.61 -15.45 -24.09
CA LEU A 502 19.07 -16.57 -24.87
C LEU A 502 19.56 -17.94 -24.35
N ASP A 503 20.59 -17.94 -23.49
CA ASP A 503 21.34 -19.15 -23.11
C ASP A 503 20.97 -19.75 -21.74
N THR A 504 20.09 -19.13 -20.94
CA THR A 504 19.75 -19.62 -19.59
C THR A 504 18.25 -19.73 -19.34
N ALA A 505 17.74 -20.97 -19.43
CA ALA A 505 16.41 -21.37 -19.00
C ALA A 505 16.33 -21.78 -17.50
N GLN A 506 17.42 -21.61 -16.74
CA GLN A 506 17.48 -21.91 -15.30
C GLN A 506 17.35 -20.65 -14.43
N MET A 507 16.97 -20.88 -13.17
CA MET A 507 16.66 -19.86 -12.17
C MET A 507 17.78 -18.82 -12.04
N ASP A 508 17.45 -17.58 -12.36
CA ASP A 508 18.33 -16.41 -12.22
C ASP A 508 17.73 -15.47 -11.17
N PRO A 509 18.48 -15.01 -10.15
CA PRO A 509 17.99 -14.09 -9.12
C PRO A 509 17.36 -12.79 -9.64
N GLU A 510 17.57 -12.45 -10.92
CA GLU A 510 17.00 -11.25 -11.56
C GLU A 510 15.54 -11.35 -11.98
N ARG A 511 14.94 -12.56 -12.01
CA ARG A 511 13.48 -12.69 -12.21
C ARG A 511 12.68 -12.49 -10.93
N GLY A 512 13.35 -12.27 -9.79
CA GLY A 512 12.68 -11.87 -8.56
C GLY A 512 12.30 -10.39 -8.57
N PRO A 513 11.25 -9.98 -7.82
CA PRO A 513 10.83 -8.58 -7.67
C PRO A 513 11.79 -7.78 -6.78
N LEU A 514 13.11 -7.92 -6.97
CA LEU A 514 14.15 -7.33 -6.12
C LEU A 514 14.76 -6.06 -6.73
N ILE A 515 14.76 -5.92 -8.06
CA ILE A 515 15.35 -4.74 -8.71
C ILE A 515 14.52 -3.48 -8.45
N LEU A 516 13.19 -3.54 -8.58
CA LEU A 516 12.35 -2.36 -8.36
C LEU A 516 12.35 -1.89 -6.88
N PRO A 517 12.18 -2.77 -5.85
CA PRO A 517 12.37 -2.37 -4.45
C PRO A 517 13.80 -1.94 -4.10
N CYS A 518 14.83 -2.51 -4.75
CA CYS A 518 16.19 -2.02 -4.62
C CYS A 518 16.34 -0.59 -5.15
N LEU A 519 15.84 -0.30 -6.36
CA LEU A 519 15.81 1.05 -6.92
C LEU A 519 14.99 2.00 -6.02
N HIS A 520 13.83 1.56 -5.51
CA HIS A 520 13.01 2.35 -4.57
C HIS A 520 13.80 2.73 -3.32
N ARG A 521 14.56 1.80 -2.73
CA ARG A 521 15.45 2.08 -1.60
C ARG A 521 16.55 3.10 -1.91
N TYR A 522 17.01 3.19 -3.17
CA TYR A 522 17.97 4.20 -3.63
C TYR A 522 17.32 5.49 -4.16
N ALA A 523 15.99 5.60 -4.18
CA ALA A 523 15.27 6.83 -4.53
C ALA A 523 15.41 7.90 -3.43
N TYR A 524 15.53 7.48 -2.16
CA TYR A 524 15.60 8.34 -0.98
C TYR A 524 16.82 7.99 -0.08
N PRO A 525 18.07 8.13 -0.55
CA PRO A 525 19.24 7.71 0.20
C PRO A 525 19.70 8.76 1.21
N GLU A 526 20.21 8.30 2.36
CA GLU A 526 20.84 9.15 3.40
C GLU A 526 22.09 9.92 2.90
N LYS A 527 22.68 9.53 1.76
CA LYS A 527 23.88 10.13 1.17
C LYS A 527 23.68 10.41 -0.32
N GLU A 528 24.06 11.61 -0.76
CA GLU A 528 23.86 12.04 -2.16
C GLU A 528 24.62 11.18 -3.19
N GLU A 529 25.77 10.61 -2.82
CA GLU A 529 26.57 9.71 -3.67
C GLU A 529 25.86 8.41 -4.07
N LEU A 530 24.81 8.02 -3.34
CA LEU A 530 24.02 6.80 -3.54
C LEU A 530 22.69 7.06 -4.28
N ARG A 531 22.49 8.29 -4.79
CA ARG A 531 21.24 8.69 -5.45
C ARG A 531 21.17 8.18 -6.89
N LEU A 532 19.98 7.73 -7.28
CA LEU A 532 19.61 7.47 -8.68
C LEU A 532 19.73 8.73 -9.55
N LYS A 533 19.92 8.55 -10.86
CA LYS A 533 19.80 9.62 -11.85
C LYS A 533 18.40 10.27 -11.77
N PRO A 534 18.26 11.59 -12.03
CA PRO A 534 16.97 12.28 -11.96
C PRO A 534 15.86 11.63 -12.80
N GLU A 535 16.21 11.15 -13.99
CA GLU A 535 15.30 10.49 -14.93
C GLU A 535 14.85 9.13 -14.40
N CYS A 536 15.76 8.35 -13.83
CA CYS A 536 15.43 7.09 -13.17
C CYS A 536 14.54 7.30 -11.94
N LEU A 537 14.85 8.30 -11.11
CA LEU A 537 14.06 8.66 -9.93
C LEU A 537 12.61 9.02 -10.29
N GLN A 538 12.40 9.75 -11.39
CA GLN A 538 11.06 10.07 -11.90
C GLN A 538 10.28 8.83 -12.33
N GLU A 539 10.92 7.90 -13.05
CA GLU A 539 10.29 6.64 -13.46
C GLU A 539 9.97 5.71 -12.30
N VAL A 540 10.87 5.56 -11.32
CA VAL A 540 10.61 4.79 -10.09
C VAL A 540 9.40 5.37 -9.37
N LYS A 541 9.33 6.70 -9.20
CA LYS A 541 8.15 7.37 -8.62
C LYS A 541 6.88 7.20 -9.45
N ARG A 542 6.96 7.16 -10.80
CA ARG A 542 5.78 6.88 -11.66
C ARG A 542 5.28 5.45 -11.45
N VAL A 543 6.17 4.47 -11.51
CA VAL A 543 5.81 3.05 -11.40
C VAL A 543 5.27 2.74 -10.00
N MET A 544 5.89 3.26 -8.93
CA MET A 544 5.35 3.08 -7.58
C MET A 544 3.97 3.73 -7.41
N ARG A 545 3.72 4.93 -7.95
CA ARG A 545 2.38 5.56 -8.03
C ARG A 545 1.35 4.74 -8.82
N GLN A 546 1.77 3.99 -9.82
CA GLN A 546 0.89 3.11 -10.60
C GLN A 546 0.60 1.80 -9.85
N ARG A 547 1.61 1.21 -9.18
CA ARG A 547 1.47 0.03 -8.32
C ARG A 547 0.56 0.29 -7.12
N ALA A 548 0.66 1.47 -6.49
CA ALA A 548 -0.14 1.88 -5.35
C ALA A 548 -1.68 1.80 -5.55
N LYS A 549 -2.18 1.71 -6.79
CA LYS A 549 -3.62 1.80 -7.09
C LYS A 549 -4.43 0.55 -6.72
N SER A 550 -3.81 -0.62 -6.67
CA SER A 550 -4.45 -1.89 -6.28
C SER A 550 -3.39 -2.81 -5.69
N VAL A 551 -3.78 -3.63 -4.70
CA VAL A 551 -2.84 -4.54 -4.03
C VAL A 551 -2.31 -5.60 -5.00
N ASP A 552 -3.06 -5.97 -6.04
CA ASP A 552 -2.63 -6.88 -7.13
C ASP A 552 -1.36 -6.43 -7.90
N LEU A 553 -0.97 -5.15 -7.75
CA LEU A 553 0.24 -4.56 -8.34
C LEU A 553 1.36 -4.34 -7.30
N ILE A 554 1.16 -4.77 -6.05
CA ILE A 554 2.10 -4.69 -4.93
C ILE A 554 2.44 -6.11 -4.45
N PRO A 555 3.21 -6.92 -5.22
CA PRO A 555 3.64 -8.27 -4.87
C PRO A 555 4.00 -8.53 -3.40
N GLU A 556 4.73 -7.60 -2.77
CA GLU A 556 5.22 -7.72 -1.39
C GLU A 556 4.07 -7.77 -0.37
N VAL A 557 2.94 -7.15 -0.69
CA VAL A 557 1.70 -7.17 0.11
C VAL A 557 0.74 -8.24 -0.42
N GLU A 558 0.54 -8.33 -1.74
CA GLU A 558 -0.33 -9.34 -2.36
C GLU A 558 0.07 -10.75 -1.88
N ASP A 559 1.33 -11.16 -2.03
CA ASP A 559 1.81 -12.51 -1.69
C ASP A 559 1.52 -12.91 -0.23
N GLN A 560 1.54 -11.95 0.70
CA GLN A 560 1.35 -12.19 2.13
C GLN A 560 -0.10 -12.04 2.61
N CYS A 561 -0.92 -11.25 1.91
CA CYS A 561 -2.24 -10.81 2.39
C CYS A 561 -3.45 -11.48 1.70
N LEU A 562 -3.24 -12.45 0.78
CA LEU A 562 -4.31 -13.06 -0.02
C LEU A 562 -5.51 -13.58 0.78
N ASP A 563 -5.22 -14.36 1.84
CA ASP A 563 -6.26 -14.99 2.64
C ASP A 563 -7.01 -13.95 3.50
N ASP A 564 -6.29 -12.92 3.98
CA ASP A 564 -6.87 -11.81 4.75
C ASP A 564 -7.69 -10.86 3.88
N LEU A 565 -7.25 -10.55 2.65
CA LEU A 565 -8.03 -9.82 1.64
C LEU A 565 -9.34 -10.53 1.32
N ALA A 566 -9.28 -11.85 1.12
CA ALA A 566 -10.46 -12.66 0.83
C ALA A 566 -11.43 -12.78 2.02
N TYR A 567 -10.94 -12.64 3.25
CA TYR A 567 -11.74 -12.76 4.47
C TYR A 567 -12.32 -11.41 4.95
N PHE A 568 -11.53 -10.34 4.96
CA PHE A 568 -11.91 -9.02 5.49
C PHE A 568 -12.36 -8.02 4.43
N CYS A 569 -11.88 -8.13 3.18
CA CYS A 569 -11.91 -7.05 2.19
C CYS A 569 -12.56 -7.43 0.84
N PHE A 570 -13.41 -8.47 0.83
CA PHE A 570 -13.97 -9.02 -0.42
C PHE A 570 -14.82 -8.03 -1.24
N ASP A 571 -15.40 -7.01 -0.58
CA ASP A 571 -16.25 -5.97 -1.19
C ASP A 571 -15.48 -4.68 -1.52
N LYS A 572 -14.21 -4.58 -1.09
CA LYS A 572 -13.34 -3.41 -1.30
C LYS A 572 -12.47 -3.64 -2.52
N THR A 573 -12.93 -3.14 -3.67
CA THR A 573 -12.29 -3.38 -4.97
C THR A 573 -11.96 -2.09 -5.72
N GLY A 574 -12.30 -0.92 -5.19
CA GLY A 574 -11.89 0.36 -5.74
C GLY A 574 -10.42 0.71 -5.46
N LYS A 575 -9.97 1.83 -6.04
CA LYS A 575 -8.59 2.34 -5.94
C LYS A 575 -8.10 2.43 -4.50
N GLY A 576 -7.10 1.62 -4.16
CA GLY A 576 -6.51 1.61 -2.82
C GLY A 576 -7.46 1.18 -1.69
N GLU A 577 -8.73 0.87 -1.97
CA GLU A 577 -9.69 0.43 -0.95
C GLU A 577 -9.27 -0.91 -0.34
N GLU A 578 -8.64 -1.77 -1.15
CA GLU A 578 -8.01 -3.03 -0.72
C GLU A 578 -6.95 -2.77 0.37
N MET A 579 -6.04 -1.82 0.11
CA MET A 579 -4.98 -1.44 1.05
C MET A 579 -5.57 -0.75 2.29
N GLN A 580 -6.49 0.20 2.09
CA GLN A 580 -7.18 0.89 3.18
C GLN A 580 -7.91 -0.10 4.11
N CYS A 581 -8.57 -1.11 3.55
CA CYS A 581 -9.26 -2.15 4.32
C CYS A 581 -8.31 -3.04 5.13
N LEU A 582 -7.14 -3.38 4.57
CA LEU A 582 -6.07 -4.05 5.32
C LEU A 582 -5.55 -3.15 6.45
N GLN A 583 -5.27 -1.88 6.16
CA GLN A 583 -4.82 -0.89 7.17
C GLN A 583 -5.86 -0.70 8.28
N ASP A 584 -7.15 -0.70 7.96
CA ASP A 584 -8.27 -0.65 8.92
C ASP A 584 -8.34 -1.89 9.80
N ASN A 585 -8.01 -3.07 9.27
CA ASN A 585 -8.03 -4.33 10.01
C ASN A 585 -6.66 -4.81 10.54
N LEU A 586 -5.61 -3.98 10.47
CA LEU A 586 -4.20 -4.31 10.79
C LEU A 586 -3.97 -5.20 12.04
N GLU A 587 -4.73 -4.99 13.12
CA GLU A 587 -4.61 -5.76 14.37
C GLU A 587 -5.17 -7.20 14.28
N LYS A 588 -6.02 -7.47 13.30
CA LYS A 588 -6.68 -8.76 13.04
C LYS A 588 -6.02 -9.56 11.91
N LEU A 589 -5.10 -8.95 11.15
CA LEU A 589 -4.37 -9.59 10.06
C LEU A 589 -3.38 -10.64 10.61
N GLN A 590 -3.03 -11.60 9.78
CA GLN A 590 -1.95 -12.56 10.06
C GLN A 590 -0.60 -11.83 10.15
N GLU A 591 0.30 -12.27 11.02
CA GLU A 591 1.57 -11.55 11.30
C GLU A 591 2.41 -11.25 10.06
N ASN A 592 2.43 -12.13 9.04
CA ASN A 592 3.12 -11.88 7.77
C ASN A 592 2.47 -10.74 6.96
N CYS A 593 1.14 -10.78 6.80
CA CYS A 593 0.39 -9.73 6.12
C CYS A 593 0.49 -8.40 6.87
N LYS A 594 0.31 -8.44 8.19
CA LYS A 594 0.46 -7.31 9.12
C LYS A 594 1.84 -6.66 9.00
N ALA A 595 2.91 -7.44 8.89
CA ALA A 595 4.27 -6.92 8.67
C ALA A 595 4.41 -6.24 7.30
N ALA A 596 3.91 -6.86 6.22
CA ALA A 596 3.95 -6.29 4.87
C ALA A 596 3.14 -4.98 4.77
N VAL A 597 1.91 -4.97 5.30
CA VAL A 597 1.05 -3.78 5.35
C VAL A 597 1.69 -2.69 6.22
N ALA A 598 2.23 -3.03 7.39
CA ALA A 598 2.90 -2.04 8.25
C ALA A 598 4.14 -1.42 7.57
N GLN A 599 4.95 -2.21 6.85
CA GLN A 599 6.06 -1.66 6.08
C GLN A 599 5.55 -0.72 4.97
N TYR A 600 4.53 -1.14 4.21
CA TYR A 600 3.98 -0.31 3.13
C TYR A 600 3.35 1.00 3.66
N THR A 601 2.61 0.95 4.78
CA THR A 601 2.07 2.14 5.44
C THR A 601 3.17 3.06 6.00
N GLU A 602 4.32 2.53 6.41
CA GLU A 602 5.49 3.36 6.76
C GLU A 602 6.06 4.08 5.53
N GLU A 603 6.13 3.40 4.38
CA GLU A 603 6.54 4.01 3.10
C GLU A 603 5.51 5.07 2.62
N GLU A 604 4.20 4.84 2.72
CA GLU A 604 3.15 5.85 2.47
C GLU A 604 3.24 7.06 3.40
N ALA A 605 3.59 6.84 4.69
CA ALA A 605 3.74 7.92 5.67
C ALA A 605 4.99 8.79 5.43
N ALA A 606 5.99 8.24 4.72
CA ALA A 606 7.14 9.00 4.24
C ALA A 606 6.84 9.71 2.90
N HIS A 607 6.11 9.04 2.00
CA HIS A 607 5.88 9.49 0.62
C HIS A 607 4.38 9.41 0.27
N VAL A 608 3.66 10.54 0.39
CA VAL A 608 2.21 10.57 0.15
C VAL A 608 1.83 10.18 -1.28
N GLU A 609 2.78 10.26 -2.22
CA GLU A 609 2.59 9.80 -3.59
C GLU A 609 2.24 8.30 -3.69
N LEU A 610 2.56 7.51 -2.67
CA LEU A 610 2.18 6.10 -2.56
C LEU A 610 0.77 5.87 -2.02
N ASN A 611 0.10 6.90 -1.48
CA ASN A 611 -1.29 6.81 -1.02
C ASN A 611 -2.25 7.25 -2.15
N PRO A 612 -2.93 6.31 -2.84
CA PRO A 612 -3.72 6.64 -4.04
C PRO A 612 -4.96 7.48 -3.73
N ILE A 613 -5.51 7.36 -2.51
CA ILE A 613 -6.71 8.08 -2.09
C ILE A 613 -6.36 9.56 -1.92
N ILE A 614 -5.37 9.89 -1.10
CA ILE A 614 -4.93 11.27 -0.87
C ILE A 614 -4.44 11.91 -2.18
N MET A 615 -3.66 11.19 -3.00
CA MET A 615 -3.24 11.71 -4.31
C MET A 615 -4.40 12.02 -5.27
N SER A 616 -5.48 11.24 -5.23
CA SER A 616 -6.64 11.45 -6.10
C SER A 616 -7.61 12.54 -5.62
N VAL A 617 -7.65 12.78 -4.31
CA VAL A 617 -8.62 13.70 -3.68
C VAL A 617 -7.98 15.05 -3.32
N CYS A 618 -6.77 15.06 -2.76
CA CYS A 618 -6.11 16.26 -2.24
C CYS A 618 -5.19 16.97 -3.26
N GLY A 619 -5.20 16.61 -4.54
CA GLY A 619 -4.27 17.16 -5.54
C GLY A 619 -4.25 18.70 -5.59
N ALA A 620 -5.42 19.35 -5.60
CA ALA A 620 -5.54 20.81 -5.59
C ALA A 620 -5.03 21.44 -4.27
N ALA A 621 -5.24 20.78 -3.14
CA ALA A 621 -4.72 21.20 -1.84
C ALA A 621 -3.18 21.16 -1.80
N MET A 622 -2.59 20.08 -2.34
CA MET A 622 -1.14 19.91 -2.44
C MET A 622 -0.50 20.99 -3.31
N GLU A 623 -1.13 21.35 -4.44
CA GLU A 623 -0.67 22.42 -5.33
C GLU A 623 -0.78 23.82 -4.71
N LYS A 624 -1.84 24.09 -3.93
CA LYS A 624 -2.09 25.40 -3.34
C LYS A 624 -1.28 25.66 -2.06
N HIS A 625 -1.34 24.72 -1.10
CA HIS A 625 -0.76 24.89 0.23
C HIS A 625 0.67 24.35 0.34
N CYS A 626 0.98 23.29 -0.41
CA CYS A 626 2.23 22.53 -0.26
C CYS A 626 3.14 22.60 -1.50
N ALA A 627 2.97 23.63 -2.34
CA ALA A 627 3.67 23.83 -3.61
C ALA A 627 5.21 23.71 -3.54
N ALA A 628 5.82 24.16 -2.44
CA ALA A 628 7.27 24.09 -2.23
C ALA A 628 7.78 22.64 -2.09
N ILE A 629 6.95 21.76 -1.52
CA ILE A 629 7.27 20.35 -1.31
C ILE A 629 7.11 19.59 -2.63
N LEU A 630 6.06 19.88 -3.40
CA LEU A 630 5.89 19.36 -4.77
C LEU A 630 7.10 19.69 -5.67
N LYS A 631 7.57 20.94 -5.64
CA LYS A 631 8.71 21.41 -6.46
C LYS A 631 10.05 20.78 -6.07
N THR A 632 10.24 20.42 -4.81
CA THR A 632 11.49 19.80 -4.33
C THR A 632 11.51 18.28 -4.48
N GLY A 633 10.34 17.64 -4.60
CA GLY A 633 10.21 16.19 -4.84
C GLY A 633 10.68 15.29 -3.68
N ARG A 634 11.12 15.88 -2.56
CA ARG A 634 11.52 15.23 -1.31
C ARG A 634 10.38 15.32 -0.29
N ASP A 635 9.42 14.43 -0.44
CA ASP A 635 8.48 14.15 0.64
C ASP A 635 9.19 13.21 1.64
N GLU A 636 9.44 13.69 2.85
CA GLU A 636 9.99 12.92 3.97
C GLU A 636 8.99 13.06 5.14
N GLY A 637 7.73 12.70 4.87
CA GLY A 637 6.55 13.05 5.67
C GLY A 637 6.24 14.56 5.70
N ASN A 638 6.89 15.36 4.86
CA ASN A 638 6.72 16.82 4.78
C ASN A 638 5.33 17.18 4.24
N MET A 639 4.88 16.47 3.20
CA MET A 639 3.61 16.73 2.53
C MET A 639 2.44 16.40 3.46
N MET A 640 2.53 15.27 4.18
CA MET A 640 1.53 14.88 5.15
C MET A 640 1.41 15.88 6.30
N GLU A 641 2.54 16.35 6.85
CA GLU A 641 2.54 17.38 7.90
C GLU A 641 1.96 18.72 7.39
N CYS A 642 2.27 19.10 6.14
CA CYS A 642 1.69 20.28 5.49
C CYS A 642 0.17 20.16 5.31
N LEU A 643 -0.33 19.04 4.78
CA LEU A 643 -1.76 18.78 4.60
C LEU A 643 -2.50 18.73 5.95
N ILE A 644 -1.93 18.12 6.98
CA ILE A 644 -2.50 18.10 8.34
C ILE A 644 -2.52 19.51 8.95
N GLY A 645 -1.51 20.35 8.68
CA GLY A 645 -1.50 21.75 9.13
C GLY A 645 -2.57 22.60 8.44
N ALA A 646 -2.74 22.42 7.12
CA ALA A 646 -3.69 23.20 6.31
C ALA A 646 -5.14 22.70 6.39
N LYS A 647 -5.42 21.49 6.89
CA LYS A 647 -6.78 20.87 6.83
C LYS A 647 -7.93 21.70 7.45
N ASN A 648 -7.60 22.65 8.33
CA ASN A 648 -8.56 23.55 8.99
C ASN A 648 -8.61 24.96 8.36
N ASP A 649 -7.88 25.21 7.28
CA ASP A 649 -8.03 26.44 6.51
C ASP A 649 -9.41 26.50 5.82
N PRO A 650 -9.92 27.70 5.49
CA PRO A 650 -11.31 27.86 5.04
C PRO A 650 -11.66 27.03 3.80
N ASP A 651 -10.76 26.96 2.83
CA ASP A 651 -10.91 26.20 1.59
C ASP A 651 -10.78 24.69 1.79
N MET A 652 -9.89 24.26 2.70
CA MET A 652 -9.75 22.84 3.08
C MET A 652 -10.97 22.32 3.85
N ARG A 653 -11.67 23.20 4.57
CA ARG A 653 -12.96 22.86 5.21
C ARG A 653 -14.10 22.72 4.21
N GLU A 654 -14.04 23.38 3.05
CA GLU A 654 -14.99 23.20 1.95
C GLU A 654 -14.75 21.89 1.18
N ASP A 655 -13.48 21.47 1.02
CA ASP A 655 -13.15 20.13 0.49
C ASP A 655 -13.29 19.04 1.57
N ILE A 656 -14.55 18.69 1.83
CA ILE A 656 -14.95 17.61 2.75
C ILE A 656 -14.25 16.28 2.40
N LYS A 657 -13.97 16.00 1.12
CA LYS A 657 -13.37 14.73 0.71
C LYS A 657 -11.89 14.69 1.08
N CYS A 658 -11.13 15.74 0.76
CA CYS A 658 -9.70 15.79 1.10
C CYS A 658 -9.52 15.79 2.62
N ARG A 659 -10.32 16.59 3.35
CA ARG A 659 -10.30 16.62 4.81
C ARG A 659 -10.58 15.25 5.42
N ALA A 660 -11.61 14.54 4.95
CA ALA A 660 -11.92 13.19 5.42
C ALA A 660 -10.80 12.16 5.12
N ALA A 661 -10.13 12.27 3.97
CA ALA A 661 -8.99 11.40 3.64
C ALA A 661 -7.79 11.64 4.58
N ILE A 662 -7.48 12.91 4.89
CA ILE A 662 -6.43 13.29 5.85
C ILE A 662 -6.79 12.80 7.26
N GLU A 663 -8.01 13.05 7.74
CA GLU A 663 -8.47 12.62 9.06
C GLU A 663 -8.45 11.09 9.21
N HIS A 664 -8.84 10.35 8.17
CA HIS A 664 -8.76 8.89 8.15
C HIS A 664 -7.30 8.39 8.23
N PHE A 665 -6.37 9.00 7.48
CA PHE A 665 -4.96 8.67 7.59
C PHE A 665 -4.38 9.02 8.97
N GLN A 666 -4.81 10.12 9.59
CA GLN A 666 -4.45 10.44 10.98
C GLN A 666 -4.91 9.33 11.95
N ILE A 667 -6.10 8.74 11.77
CA ILE A 667 -6.58 7.59 12.56
C ILE A 667 -5.70 6.36 12.34
N ILE A 668 -5.38 6.00 11.08
CA ILE A 668 -4.46 4.89 10.78
C ILE A 668 -3.11 5.10 11.48
N SER A 669 -2.59 6.34 11.47
CA SER A 669 -1.31 6.67 12.10
C SER A 669 -1.25 6.36 13.60
N LEU A 670 -2.39 6.29 14.30
CA LEU A 670 -2.41 6.03 15.74
C LEU A 670 -2.06 4.57 16.09
N LYS A 671 -2.21 3.64 15.15
CA LYS A 671 -1.96 2.20 15.35
C LYS A 671 -0.49 1.88 15.59
N SER A 672 0.44 2.63 15.01
CA SER A 672 1.89 2.47 15.21
C SER A 672 2.59 3.81 15.05
N PHE A 673 3.55 4.12 15.95
CA PHE A 673 4.33 5.35 15.85
C PHE A 673 5.24 5.40 14.61
N HIS A 674 5.44 4.27 13.92
CA HIS A 674 6.18 4.19 12.67
C HIS A 674 5.42 4.85 11.51
N PHE A 675 4.08 4.89 11.55
CA PHE A 675 3.22 5.48 10.51
C PHE A 675 3.20 7.02 10.55
N THR A 676 4.30 7.63 11.01
CA THR A 676 4.53 9.08 11.01
C THR A 676 6.03 9.29 10.99
N TYR A 677 6.58 9.44 9.79
CA TYR A 677 8.02 9.43 9.53
C TYR A 677 8.79 10.37 10.47
N LYS A 678 8.36 11.64 10.59
CA LYS A 678 9.01 12.64 11.47
C LYS A 678 8.97 12.27 12.95
N PHE A 679 7.87 11.68 13.44
CA PHE A 679 7.76 11.23 14.82
C PHE A 679 8.70 10.05 15.08
N LYS A 680 8.72 9.07 14.18
CA LYS A 680 9.63 7.92 14.22
C LYS A 680 11.09 8.39 14.27
N GLU A 681 11.55 9.16 13.28
CA GLU A 681 12.96 9.57 13.19
C GLU A 681 13.39 10.45 14.38
N ALA A 682 12.53 11.34 14.87
CA ALA A 682 12.84 12.15 16.05
C ALA A 682 12.85 11.33 17.36
N CYS A 683 11.94 10.37 17.54
CA CYS A 683 11.71 9.74 18.84
C CYS A 683 12.21 8.29 18.99
N ARG A 684 12.51 7.53 17.92
CA ARG A 684 12.79 6.07 17.95
C ARG A 684 13.71 5.62 19.09
N LEU A 685 14.84 6.30 19.30
CA LEU A 685 15.81 5.98 20.35
C LEU A 685 15.25 6.15 21.77
N HIS A 686 14.37 7.13 21.97
CA HIS A 686 13.75 7.42 23.27
C HIS A 686 12.55 6.51 23.54
N VAL A 687 11.79 6.12 22.51
CA VAL A 687 10.74 5.09 22.61
C VAL A 687 11.36 3.76 23.09
N ALA A 688 12.44 3.31 22.46
CA ALA A 688 13.13 2.07 22.84
C ALA A 688 13.67 2.12 24.29
N ARG A 689 14.07 3.30 24.78
CA ARG A 689 14.64 3.49 26.13
C ARG A 689 13.58 3.58 27.24
N PHE A 690 12.49 4.32 27.01
CA PHE A 690 11.52 4.66 28.06
C PHE A 690 10.17 3.93 27.92
N CYS A 691 9.79 3.55 26.70
CA CYS A 691 8.43 3.11 26.35
C CYS A 691 8.42 1.73 25.67
N SER A 692 9.34 0.84 26.03
CA SER A 692 9.59 -0.45 25.36
C SER A 692 8.42 -1.46 25.41
N LYS A 693 7.36 -1.19 26.17
CA LYS A 693 6.14 -2.00 26.26
C LYS A 693 4.95 -1.42 25.45
N CYS A 694 5.09 -0.22 24.92
CA CYS A 694 4.02 0.47 24.19
C CYS A 694 4.00 -0.01 22.73
N THR A 695 2.83 -0.44 22.24
CA THR A 695 2.69 -0.92 20.85
C THR A 695 2.09 0.16 19.94
N THR A 696 1.13 0.91 20.44
CA THR A 696 0.42 1.96 19.68
C THR A 696 1.12 3.32 19.78
N LYS A 697 0.91 4.19 18.78
CA LYS A 697 1.41 5.57 18.81
C LYS A 697 0.85 6.34 20.00
N TYR A 698 -0.42 6.10 20.33
CA TYR A 698 -1.07 6.68 21.51
C TYR A 698 -0.27 6.43 22.79
N GLU A 699 0.05 5.16 23.08
CA GLU A 699 0.74 4.78 24.31
C GLU A 699 2.17 5.31 24.38
N VAL A 700 2.85 5.35 23.24
CA VAL A 700 4.17 5.98 23.13
C VAL A 700 4.09 7.48 23.44
N VAL A 701 3.08 8.18 22.93
CA VAL A 701 2.86 9.62 23.18
C VAL A 701 2.54 9.88 24.65
N THR A 702 1.67 9.08 25.28
CA THR A 702 1.38 9.18 26.73
C THR A 702 2.62 8.92 27.58
N CYS A 703 3.40 7.89 27.25
CA CYS A 703 4.63 7.55 27.97
C CYS A 703 5.69 8.67 27.85
N LEU A 704 5.93 9.19 26.65
CA LEU A 704 6.89 10.29 26.45
C LEU A 704 6.40 11.61 27.06
N SER A 705 5.09 11.90 27.03
CA SER A 705 4.54 13.10 27.65
C SER A 705 4.63 13.07 29.17
N GLU A 706 4.47 11.91 29.81
CA GLU A 706 4.73 11.75 31.25
C GLU A 706 6.19 12.01 31.62
N VAL A 707 7.15 11.52 30.81
CA VAL A 707 8.59 11.82 31.01
C VAL A 707 8.84 13.32 30.85
N MET A 708 8.35 13.94 29.77
CA MET A 708 8.47 15.39 29.55
C MET A 708 7.88 16.21 30.70
N ARG A 709 6.66 15.88 31.15
CA ARG A 709 5.96 16.55 32.26
C ARG A 709 6.74 16.42 33.58
N ASN A 710 7.26 15.23 33.88
CA ASN A 710 8.02 15.00 35.10
C ASN A 710 9.36 15.72 35.11
N ASP A 711 10.01 15.88 33.95
CA ASP A 711 11.23 16.69 33.82
C ASP A 711 10.92 18.20 34.01
N THR A 712 9.85 18.71 33.39
CA THR A 712 9.41 20.10 33.55
C THR A 712 9.08 20.46 35.00
N ILE A 713 8.28 19.64 35.70
CA ILE A 713 7.85 19.90 37.09
C ILE A 713 9.04 19.89 38.07
N LYS A 714 10.13 19.19 37.74
CA LYS A 714 11.34 19.10 38.57
C LYS A 714 12.42 20.13 38.20
N GLU A 715 12.15 21.00 37.23
CA GLU A 715 13.14 21.89 36.60
C GLU A 715 14.41 21.15 36.13
N ALA A 716 14.25 19.88 35.76
CA ALA A 716 15.35 19.01 35.37
C ALA A 716 15.73 19.22 33.90
N LYS A 717 17.00 18.97 33.56
CA LYS A 717 17.43 18.93 32.15
C LYS A 717 16.66 17.81 31.44
N HIS A 718 15.82 18.19 30.48
CA HIS A 718 14.96 17.26 29.73
C HIS A 718 15.72 16.04 29.17
N SER A 719 15.17 14.85 29.43
CA SER A 719 15.67 13.54 29.03
C SER A 719 15.42 13.20 27.54
N ILE A 720 14.57 13.98 26.88
CA ILE A 720 14.10 13.81 25.49
C ILE A 720 14.51 15.07 24.69
N PRO A 721 15.09 14.94 23.48
CA PRO A 721 15.59 16.05 22.66
C PRO A 721 14.47 16.94 22.11
N LYS A 722 14.80 18.18 21.70
CA LYS A 722 13.81 19.22 21.36
C LYS A 722 12.89 18.79 20.23
N GLU A 723 13.45 18.11 19.24
CA GLU A 723 12.80 17.62 18.03
C GLU A 723 11.71 16.60 18.38
N CYS A 724 12.05 15.60 19.21
CA CYS A 724 11.06 14.64 19.71
C CYS A 724 10.01 15.31 20.61
N ARG A 725 10.40 16.24 21.49
CA ARG A 725 9.44 17.00 22.32
C ARG A 725 8.44 17.81 21.45
N GLN A 726 8.89 18.36 20.33
CA GLN A 726 8.02 19.05 19.37
C GLN A 726 7.05 18.08 18.69
N GLN A 727 7.52 16.92 18.23
CA GLN A 727 6.67 15.90 17.60
C GLN A 727 5.65 15.30 18.59
N VAL A 728 6.01 15.09 19.86
CA VAL A 728 5.08 14.70 20.93
C VAL A 728 4.03 15.77 21.19
N ARG A 729 4.41 17.06 21.26
CA ARG A 729 3.45 18.17 21.40
C ARG A 729 2.50 18.30 20.22
N ALA A 730 3.01 18.21 18.99
CA ALA A 730 2.19 18.24 17.79
C ALA A 730 1.15 17.11 17.78
N GLN A 731 1.55 15.90 18.22
CA GLN A 731 0.63 14.79 18.32
C GLN A 731 -0.40 14.94 19.45
N LEU A 732 -0.02 15.48 20.60
CA LEU A 732 -0.95 15.80 21.69
C LEU A 732 -1.96 16.87 21.25
N TYR A 733 -1.50 17.94 20.61
CA TYR A 733 -2.36 19.00 20.06
C TYR A 733 -3.39 18.43 19.06
N GLN A 734 -2.96 17.55 18.15
CA GLN A 734 -3.88 16.84 17.26
C GLN A 734 -4.90 15.97 18.03
N GLN A 735 -4.49 15.30 19.12
CA GLN A 735 -5.42 14.53 19.97
C GLN A 735 -6.46 15.39 20.71
N ARG A 736 -6.25 16.71 20.82
CA ARG A 736 -7.24 17.64 21.41
C ARG A 736 -8.18 18.28 20.40
N GLU A 737 -7.84 18.22 19.11
CA GLU A 737 -8.69 18.70 18.02
C GLU A 737 -9.96 17.88 17.82
N ASN A 738 -9.83 16.53 17.80
CA ASN A 738 -10.95 15.61 17.62
C ASN A 738 -10.79 14.39 18.53
N ILE A 739 -11.85 14.05 19.25
CA ILE A 739 -11.94 12.89 20.14
C ILE A 739 -11.71 11.54 19.43
N ASP A 740 -11.92 11.47 18.11
CA ASP A 740 -11.58 10.28 17.31
C ASP A 740 -10.07 9.96 17.31
N PHE A 741 -9.22 10.95 17.60
CA PHE A 741 -7.77 10.76 17.70
C PHE A 741 -7.30 10.31 19.10
N ASP A 742 -8.20 10.27 20.10
CA ASP A 742 -7.97 9.71 21.43
C ASP A 742 -8.92 8.52 21.67
N PRO A 743 -8.61 7.31 21.14
CA PRO A 743 -9.52 6.17 21.22
C PRO A 743 -9.77 5.69 22.66
N LYS A 744 -8.85 5.95 23.60
CA LYS A 744 -9.05 5.59 25.02
C LYS A 744 -10.02 6.55 25.70
N LEU A 745 -9.91 7.87 25.45
CA LEU A 745 -10.91 8.85 25.89
C LEU A 745 -12.28 8.57 25.26
N LYS A 746 -12.34 8.36 23.94
CA LYS A 746 -13.60 8.10 23.23
C LYS A 746 -14.33 6.86 23.77
N ALA A 747 -13.59 5.82 24.14
CA ALA A 747 -14.15 4.62 24.77
C ALA A 747 -14.69 4.92 26.18
N ALA A 748 -13.90 5.56 27.04
CA ALA A 748 -14.27 5.86 28.42
C ALA A 748 -15.44 6.86 28.55
N CYS A 749 -15.49 7.86 27.68
CA CYS A 749 -16.54 8.89 27.68
C CYS A 749 -17.75 8.56 26.79
N LYS A 750 -17.85 7.35 26.24
CA LYS A 750 -18.87 6.99 25.23
C LYS A 750 -20.31 7.28 25.68
N GLU A 751 -20.64 6.99 26.94
CA GLU A 751 -21.98 7.26 27.48
C GLU A 751 -22.21 8.76 27.72
N ASP A 752 -21.22 9.45 28.27
CA ASP A 752 -21.33 10.87 28.61
C ASP A 752 -21.43 11.77 27.37
N ILE A 753 -20.72 11.40 26.29
CA ILE A 753 -20.85 12.03 24.98
C ILE A 753 -22.30 11.93 24.47
N ALA A 754 -22.92 10.76 24.59
CA ALA A 754 -24.29 10.52 24.13
C ALA A 754 -25.36 11.21 25.00
N ARG A 755 -25.09 11.41 26.30
CA ARG A 755 -25.98 12.11 27.25
C ARG A 755 -25.88 13.62 27.13
N HIS A 756 -24.67 14.16 27.19
CA HIS A 756 -24.40 15.59 27.40
C HIS A 756 -23.98 16.33 26.12
N CYS A 757 -23.36 15.63 25.17
CA CYS A 757 -22.80 16.22 23.94
C CYS A 757 -23.42 15.75 22.60
N PRO A 758 -24.73 15.40 22.49
CA PRO A 758 -25.28 14.71 21.30
C PRO A 758 -25.44 15.59 20.06
N GLN A 759 -25.41 16.92 20.18
CA GLN A 759 -25.61 17.87 19.06
C GLN A 759 -24.29 18.30 18.40
N ILE A 760 -23.16 17.72 18.81
CA ILE A 760 -21.82 18.08 18.33
C ILE A 760 -21.41 17.14 17.19
N PRO A 761 -21.01 17.64 16.01
CA PRO A 761 -20.54 16.78 14.93
C PRO A 761 -19.21 16.11 15.31
N HIS A 762 -19.20 14.78 15.34
CA HIS A 762 -17.97 13.99 15.33
C HIS A 762 -17.20 14.30 14.03
N GLY A 763 -15.97 14.81 14.14
CA GLY A 763 -15.18 15.19 12.96
C GLY A 763 -15.42 16.61 12.42
N SER A 764 -15.80 17.59 13.25
CA SER A 764 -15.64 19.01 12.91
C SER A 764 -14.65 19.72 13.83
N GLY A 765 -13.44 19.99 13.34
CA GLY A 765 -12.47 20.94 13.94
C GLY A 765 -12.94 22.40 13.90
N GLN A 766 -14.25 22.65 13.80
CA GLN A 766 -14.84 23.97 13.87
C GLN A 766 -14.73 24.51 15.29
N VAL A 767 -13.72 25.37 15.51
CA VAL A 767 -13.47 26.22 16.69
C VAL A 767 -14.73 26.97 17.19
N ASN A 768 -15.77 27.07 16.35
CA ASN A 768 -16.98 27.85 16.59
C ASN A 768 -18.25 27.01 16.88
N LYS A 769 -18.16 25.67 16.88
CA LYS A 769 -19.27 24.77 17.29
C LYS A 769 -18.73 23.59 18.10
N ASN A 770 -18.43 23.89 19.37
CA ASN A 770 -18.18 22.99 20.50
C ASN A 770 -17.43 21.70 20.15
N ASN A 771 -16.11 21.68 20.34
CA ASN A 771 -15.35 20.43 20.40
C ASN A 771 -15.97 19.49 21.47
N VAL A 772 -16.09 18.20 21.18
CA VAL A 772 -16.59 17.20 22.13
C VAL A 772 -15.78 17.21 23.44
N LEU A 773 -14.46 17.43 23.35
CA LEU A 773 -13.59 17.53 24.52
C LEU A 773 -13.96 18.74 25.41
N GLU A 774 -14.16 19.91 24.80
CA GLU A 774 -14.55 21.14 25.52
C GLU A 774 -15.94 20.99 26.15
N CYS A 775 -16.89 20.37 25.42
CA CYS A 775 -18.21 20.02 25.96
C CYS A 775 -18.10 19.14 27.22
N LEU A 776 -17.32 18.06 27.16
CA LEU A 776 -17.08 17.21 28.33
C LEU A 776 -16.41 17.99 29.48
N GLN A 777 -15.41 18.83 29.19
CA GLN A 777 -14.74 19.69 30.18
C GLN A 777 -15.68 20.69 30.86
N THR A 778 -16.79 21.11 30.22
CA THR A 778 -17.80 21.96 30.89
C THR A 778 -18.74 21.21 31.85
N HIS A 779 -18.88 19.89 31.74
CA HIS A 779 -19.87 19.08 32.48
C HIS A 779 -19.29 18.27 33.67
N ASN A 780 -18.13 18.67 34.23
CA ASN A 780 -17.33 17.89 35.20
C ASN A 780 -18.06 17.27 36.41
N GLY A 781 -19.22 17.80 36.82
CA GLY A 781 -20.03 17.26 37.91
C GLY A 781 -20.82 15.99 37.56
N ASP A 782 -21.21 15.83 36.29
CA ASP A 782 -22.23 14.87 35.84
C ASP A 782 -21.67 13.73 34.95
N LEU A 783 -20.34 13.57 34.95
CA LEU A 783 -19.63 12.56 34.15
C LEU A 783 -19.41 11.25 34.92
N THR A 784 -19.27 10.15 34.18
CA THR A 784 -18.86 8.85 34.73
C THR A 784 -17.45 8.89 35.33
N GLU A 785 -17.17 7.99 36.29
CA GLU A 785 -15.86 7.87 36.94
C GLU A 785 -14.73 7.57 35.93
N GLU A 786 -15.01 6.72 34.93
CA GLU A 786 -14.04 6.38 33.88
C GLU A 786 -13.72 7.58 32.97
N CYS A 787 -14.73 8.32 32.52
CA CYS A 787 -14.52 9.52 31.70
C CYS A 787 -13.77 10.61 32.48
N ARG A 788 -14.18 10.89 33.72
CA ARG A 788 -13.52 11.86 34.61
C ARG A 788 -12.05 11.52 34.84
N HIS A 789 -11.73 10.24 35.06
CA HIS A 789 -10.35 9.78 35.26
C HIS A 789 -9.46 10.05 34.02
N GLN A 790 -9.98 9.89 32.79
CA GLN A 790 -9.24 10.21 31.57
C GLN A 790 -9.10 11.72 31.37
N LEU A 791 -10.19 12.49 31.54
CA LEU A 791 -10.18 13.95 31.42
C LEU A 791 -9.21 14.62 32.40
N PHE A 792 -9.07 14.09 33.62
CA PHE A 792 -8.10 14.59 34.59
C PHE A 792 -6.67 14.57 34.04
N ALA A 793 -6.26 13.50 33.36
CA ALA A 793 -4.93 13.39 32.77
C ALA A 793 -4.72 14.39 31.62
N ILE A 794 -5.80 14.68 30.86
CA ILE A 794 -5.83 15.63 29.75
C ILE A 794 -5.65 17.06 30.25
N LYS A 795 -6.55 17.52 31.14
CA LYS A 795 -6.47 18.87 31.76
C LYS A 795 -5.12 19.11 32.40
N LYS A 796 -4.59 18.11 33.11
CA LYS A 796 -3.26 18.19 33.72
C LYS A 796 -2.15 18.41 32.69
N SER A 797 -2.26 17.83 31.50
CA SER A 797 -1.31 18.06 30.41
C SER A 797 -1.45 19.48 29.86
N GLU A 798 -2.68 19.89 29.51
CA GLU A 798 -2.98 21.19 28.88
C GLU A 798 -2.61 22.38 29.78
N LEU A 799 -2.95 22.30 31.06
CA LEU A 799 -2.68 23.35 32.05
C LEU A 799 -1.22 23.37 32.54
N THR A 800 -0.44 22.31 32.27
CA THR A 800 1.02 22.30 32.49
C THR A 800 1.80 22.77 31.25
N ASP A 801 1.30 22.49 30.04
CA ASP A 801 1.93 22.85 28.77
C ASP A 801 0.89 23.37 27.76
N SER A 802 0.71 24.70 27.74
CA SER A 802 -0.27 25.37 26.89
C SER A 802 -0.04 25.19 25.39
N ALA A 803 1.10 24.61 24.97
CA ALA A 803 1.33 24.24 23.58
C ALA A 803 0.43 23.06 23.11
N THR A 804 -0.26 22.41 24.05
CA THR A 804 -1.13 21.25 23.78
C THR A 804 -2.63 21.57 23.82
N ASP A 805 -3.02 22.76 24.28
CA ASP A 805 -4.43 23.20 24.34
C ASP A 805 -4.91 23.72 22.97
N TYR A 806 -5.65 22.87 22.25
CA TYR A 806 -6.18 23.19 20.93
C TYR A 806 -7.19 24.34 20.96
N THR A 807 -8.08 24.39 21.96
CA THR A 807 -9.12 25.42 22.05
C THR A 807 -8.49 26.79 22.33
N LEU A 808 -7.56 26.87 23.27
CA LEU A 808 -6.86 28.11 23.62
C LEU A 808 -6.10 28.68 22.42
N LEU A 809 -5.23 27.89 21.78
CA LEU A 809 -4.35 28.40 20.72
C LEU A 809 -5.11 28.83 19.45
N ASN A 810 -6.24 28.19 19.13
CA ASN A 810 -7.02 28.56 17.95
C ASN A 810 -8.03 29.68 18.23
N THR A 811 -8.69 29.69 19.39
CA THR A 811 -9.65 30.75 19.75
C THR A 811 -8.92 32.07 20.01
N CYS A 812 -7.78 32.02 20.71
CA CYS A 812 -6.96 33.20 21.01
C CYS A 812 -5.96 33.57 19.90
N LYS A 813 -6.04 33.00 18.69
CA LYS A 813 -5.00 33.15 17.65
C LYS A 813 -4.65 34.62 17.36
N GLU A 814 -5.64 35.50 17.29
CA GLU A 814 -5.46 36.94 17.05
C GLU A 814 -4.84 37.65 18.26
N MET A 815 -5.33 37.33 19.47
CA MET A 815 -4.80 37.87 20.73
C MET A 815 -3.35 37.45 21.00
N ILE A 816 -3.00 36.20 20.64
CA ILE A 816 -1.63 35.69 20.71
C ILE A 816 -0.72 36.48 19.77
N ALA A 817 -1.15 36.76 18.54
CA ALA A 817 -0.39 37.55 17.58
C ALA A 817 -0.22 39.02 18.02
N GLN A 818 -1.23 39.60 18.67
CA GLN A 818 -1.22 40.99 19.12
C GLN A 818 -0.41 41.20 20.42
N TYR A 819 -0.64 40.39 21.44
CA TYR A 819 -0.09 40.60 22.79
C TYR A 819 1.08 39.67 23.16
N CYS A 820 1.13 38.46 22.59
CA CYS A 820 2.01 37.38 23.06
C CYS A 820 2.99 36.85 21.99
N HIS A 821 3.31 37.65 20.97
CA HIS A 821 4.12 37.23 19.80
C HIS A 821 5.51 36.65 20.15
N ASP A 822 6.18 37.18 21.17
CA ASP A 822 7.50 36.72 21.64
C ASP A 822 7.43 35.58 22.70
N THR A 823 6.23 35.11 23.07
CA THR A 823 6.06 34.11 24.13
C THR A 823 6.12 32.68 23.58
N GLU A 824 6.86 31.78 24.24
CA GLU A 824 6.84 30.35 23.87
C GLU A 824 5.43 29.75 24.05
N PRO A 825 4.92 28.93 23.10
CA PRO A 825 3.57 28.36 23.17
C PRO A 825 3.26 27.60 24.46
N THR A 826 4.28 27.04 25.12
CA THR A 826 4.16 26.29 26.38
C THR A 826 3.69 27.15 27.55
N ARG A 827 3.86 28.49 27.47
CA ARG A 827 3.49 29.47 28.51
C ARG A 827 2.37 30.41 28.04
N MET A 828 1.67 30.08 26.95
CA MET A 828 0.74 30.99 26.30
C MET A 828 -0.42 31.42 27.22
N LEU A 829 -0.95 30.50 28.03
CA LEU A 829 -1.97 30.83 29.03
C LEU A 829 -1.49 31.89 30.04
N HIS A 830 -0.21 31.87 30.43
CA HIS A 830 0.33 32.85 31.36
C HIS A 830 0.44 34.25 30.76
N CYS A 831 0.82 34.37 29.47
CA CYS A 831 0.81 35.67 28.80
C CYS A 831 -0.62 36.20 28.60
N LEU A 832 -1.54 35.35 28.12
CA LEU A 832 -2.94 35.74 27.90
C LEU A 832 -3.63 36.17 29.21
N LYS A 833 -3.32 35.54 30.35
CA LYS A 833 -3.77 35.99 31.69
C LYS A 833 -3.37 37.42 32.04
N LEU A 834 -2.21 37.90 31.58
CA LEU A 834 -1.71 39.25 31.92
C LEU A 834 -2.39 40.36 31.10
N HIS A 835 -2.94 40.02 29.93
CA HIS A 835 -3.58 40.96 29.00
C HIS A 835 -5.10 40.77 28.90
N LYS A 836 -5.69 39.86 29.69
CA LYS A 836 -7.11 39.49 29.59
C LYS A 836 -8.06 40.69 29.82
N ASP A 837 -7.67 41.66 30.64
CA ASP A 837 -8.44 42.86 31.02
C ASP A 837 -8.23 44.04 30.04
N GLU A 838 -7.54 43.84 28.91
CA GLU A 838 -7.30 44.88 27.90
C GLU A 838 -8.54 45.14 27.04
N SER A 839 -8.82 46.41 26.70
CA SER A 839 -10.07 46.80 26.01
C SER A 839 -10.22 46.34 24.56
N LEU A 840 -9.14 45.82 23.96
CA LEU A 840 -9.14 45.22 22.62
C LEU A 840 -8.95 43.69 22.67
N PHE A 841 -9.12 43.08 23.85
CA PHE A 841 -9.06 41.64 24.02
C PHE A 841 -10.37 40.98 23.54
N ASP A 842 -10.27 39.91 22.74
CA ASP A 842 -11.45 39.22 22.18
C ASP A 842 -12.24 38.47 23.27
N ASP A 843 -13.56 38.72 23.32
CA ASP A 843 -14.48 38.15 24.33
C ASP A 843 -14.47 36.61 24.36
N ARG A 844 -14.25 35.96 23.20
CA ARG A 844 -14.26 34.49 23.10
C ARG A 844 -12.96 33.92 23.65
N CYS A 845 -11.82 34.53 23.33
CA CYS A 845 -10.55 34.23 23.95
C CYS A 845 -10.61 34.49 25.46
N HIS A 846 -11.22 35.60 25.89
CA HIS A 846 -11.39 35.93 27.31
C HIS A 846 -12.15 34.82 28.06
N LEU A 847 -13.26 34.34 27.51
CA LEU A 847 -14.01 33.20 28.07
C LEU A 847 -13.14 31.94 28.22
N VAL A 848 -12.33 31.59 27.21
CA VAL A 848 -11.44 30.41 27.30
C VAL A 848 -10.37 30.61 28.38
N VAL A 849 -9.72 31.78 28.44
CA VAL A 849 -8.70 32.09 29.46
C VAL A 849 -9.30 32.00 30.87
N VAL A 850 -10.48 32.58 31.10
CA VAL A 850 -11.19 32.49 32.38
C VAL A 850 -11.58 31.06 32.72
N ASN A 851 -12.07 30.27 31.77
CA ASN A 851 -12.39 28.85 32.00
C ASN A 851 -11.16 28.05 32.43
N ARG A 852 -10.00 28.24 31.76
CA ARG A 852 -8.75 27.60 32.18
C ARG A 852 -8.27 28.09 33.56
N MET A 853 -8.53 29.34 33.94
CA MET A 853 -8.29 29.83 35.32
C MET A 853 -9.19 29.15 36.36
N ILE A 854 -10.46 28.87 36.03
CA ILE A 854 -11.38 28.10 36.89
C ILE A 854 -10.82 26.69 37.08
N GLU A 855 -10.43 26.02 36.00
CA GLU A 855 -9.86 24.67 36.07
C GLU A 855 -8.58 24.61 36.91
N GLN A 856 -7.66 25.58 36.78
CA GLN A 856 -6.46 25.67 37.63
C GLN A 856 -6.77 25.79 39.14
N ASN A 857 -7.98 26.21 39.51
CA ASN A 857 -8.44 26.34 40.89
C ASN A 857 -9.20 25.10 41.41
N LEU A 858 -9.60 24.16 40.54
CA LEU A 858 -10.23 22.89 40.95
C LEU A 858 -9.24 21.93 41.62
N ASP A 859 -7.97 21.93 41.20
CA ASP A 859 -6.95 21.04 41.78
C ASP A 859 -5.56 21.67 41.77
N TYR A 860 -4.82 21.55 42.89
CA TYR A 860 -3.45 22.05 43.00
C TYR A 860 -2.49 21.43 41.96
N ARG A 861 -2.81 20.24 41.41
CA ARG A 861 -2.03 19.56 40.36
C ARG A 861 -2.24 20.16 38.96
N PHE A 862 -3.19 21.07 38.80
CA PHE A 862 -3.44 21.81 37.57
C PHE A 862 -2.75 23.19 37.55
N ASN A 863 -2.29 23.69 38.71
CA ASN A 863 -1.48 24.91 38.82
C ASN A 863 -0.02 24.52 39.12
N PRO A 864 0.87 24.42 38.11
CA PRO A 864 2.24 23.96 38.31
C PRO A 864 3.08 24.89 39.19
N THR A 865 2.85 26.21 39.12
CA THR A 865 3.56 27.20 39.94
C THR A 865 3.23 27.03 41.42
N LEU A 866 1.93 26.87 41.74
CA LEU A 866 1.47 26.56 43.09
C LEU A 866 1.99 25.20 43.57
N GLN A 867 1.93 24.16 42.72
CA GLN A 867 2.41 22.82 43.07
C GLN A 867 3.90 22.84 43.45
N LEU A 868 4.73 23.59 42.72
CA LEU A 868 6.16 23.72 42.99
C LEU A 868 6.42 24.50 44.29
N ALA A 869 5.90 25.72 44.39
CA ALA A 869 6.16 26.63 45.51
C ALA A 869 5.60 26.10 46.85
N CYS A 870 4.44 25.46 46.84
CA CYS A 870 3.81 24.89 48.04
C CYS A 870 4.16 23.43 48.29
N SER A 871 5.00 22.79 47.47
CA SER A 871 5.35 21.35 47.54
C SER A 871 5.66 20.86 48.97
N LYS A 872 6.50 21.59 49.72
CA LYS A 872 6.86 21.27 51.11
C LYS A 872 5.68 21.42 52.07
N ASN A 873 4.94 22.53 52.01
CA ASN A 873 3.81 22.77 52.91
C ASN A 873 2.63 21.83 52.63
N ILE A 874 2.42 21.43 51.37
CA ILE A 874 1.45 20.40 50.99
C ILE A 874 1.82 19.05 51.62
N ALA A 875 3.11 18.67 51.55
CA ALA A 875 3.61 17.43 52.13
C ALA A 875 3.55 17.39 53.67
N GLU A 876 3.67 18.55 54.32
CA GLU A 876 3.63 18.71 55.78
C GLU A 876 2.21 18.81 56.35
N TYR A 877 1.32 19.60 55.73
CA TYR A 877 0.02 19.95 56.30
C TYR A 877 -1.19 19.29 55.60
N CYS A 878 -1.09 18.97 54.31
CA CYS A 878 -2.22 18.52 53.48
C CYS A 878 -2.15 17.03 53.10
N THR A 879 -1.17 16.30 53.64
CA THR A 879 -0.99 14.84 53.47
C THR A 879 -2.25 14.01 53.74
N PRO A 880 -3.09 14.29 54.77
CA PRO A 880 -4.29 13.48 55.03
C PRO A 880 -5.28 13.50 53.86
N ILE A 881 -5.47 14.68 53.24
CA ILE A 881 -6.34 14.87 52.08
C ILE A 881 -5.79 14.07 50.90
N ILE A 882 -4.49 14.17 50.63
CA ILE A 882 -3.82 13.46 49.54
C ILE A 882 -3.87 11.94 49.74
N ARG A 883 -3.77 11.44 50.98
CA ARG A 883 -3.89 10.00 51.27
C ARG A 883 -5.31 9.48 51.07
N SER A 884 -6.33 10.32 51.27
CA SER A 884 -7.73 9.99 51.00
C SER A 884 -8.14 10.14 49.52
N ALA A 885 -7.26 10.70 48.68
CA ALA A 885 -7.55 10.94 47.27
C ALA A 885 -7.52 9.64 46.46
N LYS A 886 -8.51 9.42 45.58
CA LYS A 886 -8.35 8.46 44.48
C LYS A 886 -7.34 8.99 43.47
N GLN A 887 -6.69 8.08 42.76
CA GLN A 887 -5.78 8.42 41.68
C GLN A 887 -6.55 9.06 40.52
N ASN A 888 -6.03 10.18 39.99
CA ASN A 888 -6.61 10.95 38.88
C ASN A 888 -8.09 11.38 39.04
N GLU A 889 -8.59 11.56 40.26
CA GLU A 889 -9.82 12.33 40.51
C GLU A 889 -9.47 13.75 40.99
N GLU A 890 -10.29 14.74 40.62
CA GLU A 890 -10.17 16.14 41.06
C GLU A 890 -10.48 16.27 42.56
N LEU A 891 -9.71 17.12 43.27
CA LEU A 891 -9.89 17.35 44.70
C LEU A 891 -10.83 18.51 45.05
N ASN A 892 -11.42 19.18 44.05
CA ASN A 892 -12.40 20.25 44.18
C ASN A 892 -11.99 21.32 45.22
N GLY A 893 -10.79 21.89 45.04
CA GLY A 893 -10.26 22.96 45.90
C GLY A 893 -9.58 22.50 47.20
N LYS A 894 -9.90 21.32 47.76
CA LYS A 894 -9.56 20.91 49.14
C LYS A 894 -8.10 21.13 49.58
N VAL A 895 -7.13 21.00 48.69
CA VAL A 895 -5.70 21.24 49.01
C VAL A 895 -5.40 22.74 49.09
N ILE A 896 -6.00 23.56 48.23
CA ILE A 896 -5.94 25.02 48.32
C ILE A 896 -6.63 25.47 49.62
N ASP A 897 -7.76 24.88 50.00
CA ASP A 897 -8.46 25.21 51.26
C ASP A 897 -7.65 24.80 52.50
N CYS A 898 -6.93 23.67 52.44
CA CYS A 898 -5.95 23.30 53.46
C CYS A 898 -4.82 24.34 53.59
N LEU A 899 -4.28 24.83 52.47
CA LEU A 899 -3.27 25.89 52.47
C LEU A 899 -3.86 27.24 52.93
N LYS A 900 -5.10 27.56 52.57
CA LYS A 900 -5.89 28.73 53.01
C LYS A 900 -6.00 28.79 54.54
N ILE A 901 -6.25 27.65 55.20
CA ILE A 901 -6.21 27.55 56.68
C ILE A 901 -4.81 27.90 57.22
N ARG A 902 -3.73 27.37 56.63
CA ARG A 902 -2.35 27.62 57.09
C ARG A 902 -1.81 29.01 56.75
N PHE A 903 -2.33 29.63 55.69
CA PHE A 903 -2.10 31.03 55.33
C PHE A 903 -2.65 31.95 56.41
N ARG A 904 -3.89 31.74 56.85
CA ARG A 904 -4.51 32.48 57.97
C ARG A 904 -3.77 32.30 59.31
N GLU A 905 -3.13 31.15 59.52
CA GLU A 905 -2.29 30.87 60.70
C GLU A 905 -0.86 31.42 60.60
N GLY A 906 -0.42 31.92 59.43
CA GLY A 906 0.95 32.41 59.22
C GLY A 906 2.03 31.33 59.16
N LYS A 907 1.66 30.10 58.77
CA LYS A 907 2.55 28.91 58.81
C LYS A 907 3.08 28.44 57.45
N LEU A 908 2.78 29.14 56.37
CA LEU A 908 3.33 28.81 55.05
C LEU A 908 4.78 29.32 54.92
N LEU A 909 5.57 28.66 54.05
CA LEU A 909 6.89 29.16 53.67
C LEU A 909 6.74 30.39 52.76
N PRO A 910 7.67 31.36 52.73
CA PRO A 910 7.51 32.61 51.98
C PRO A 910 7.21 32.43 50.48
N GLU A 911 7.77 31.40 49.85
CA GLU A 911 7.52 31.03 48.45
C GLU A 911 6.05 30.60 48.23
N CYS A 912 5.52 29.79 49.15
CA CYS A 912 4.13 29.33 49.13
C CYS A 912 3.15 30.41 49.60
N GLU A 913 3.52 31.24 50.60
CA GLU A 913 2.73 32.38 51.07
C GLU A 913 2.49 33.36 49.91
N LYS A 914 3.54 33.72 49.15
CA LYS A 914 3.42 34.59 47.98
C LYS A 914 2.48 34.00 46.91
N GLN A 915 2.66 32.73 46.55
CA GLN A 915 1.81 32.07 45.55
C GLN A 915 0.36 31.90 46.04
N MET A 916 0.15 31.70 47.34
CA MET A 916 -1.19 31.68 47.93
C MET A 916 -1.84 33.06 47.89
N THR A 917 -1.10 34.13 48.16
CA THR A 917 -1.60 35.51 47.98
C THR A 917 -2.02 35.77 46.53
N GLU A 918 -1.24 35.32 45.54
CA GLU A 918 -1.60 35.45 44.12
C GLU A 918 -2.89 34.67 43.78
N VAL A 919 -3.03 33.42 44.25
CA VAL A 919 -4.25 32.60 44.04
C VAL A 919 -5.48 33.19 44.74
N LEU A 920 -5.36 33.66 45.98
CA LEU A 920 -6.47 34.30 46.71
C LEU A 920 -6.86 35.64 46.09
N HIS A 921 -5.90 36.40 45.56
CA HIS A 921 -6.17 37.65 44.84
C HIS A 921 -6.95 37.41 43.54
N GLU A 922 -6.57 36.41 42.73
CA GLU A 922 -7.35 36.00 41.54
C GLU A 922 -8.79 35.62 41.95
N ARG A 923 -8.95 34.78 42.99
CA ARG A 923 -10.27 34.36 43.49
C ARG A 923 -11.16 35.52 43.94
N ALA A 924 -10.60 36.50 44.64
CA ALA A 924 -11.35 37.65 45.15
C ALA A 924 -11.75 38.66 44.05
N LEU A 925 -11.16 38.60 42.85
CA LEU A 925 -11.57 39.38 41.69
C LEU A 925 -12.64 38.68 40.83
N ASN A 926 -12.77 37.36 40.93
CA ASN A 926 -13.79 36.59 40.20
C ASN A 926 -14.25 35.39 41.01
N TYR A 927 -15.45 35.48 41.59
CA TYR A 927 -16.04 34.44 42.44
C TYR A 927 -16.10 33.06 41.78
N LYS A 928 -16.15 32.98 40.44
CA LYS A 928 -16.16 31.71 39.68
C LYS A 928 -14.87 30.90 39.86
N LEU A 929 -13.77 31.54 40.27
CA LEU A 929 -12.48 30.89 40.57
C LEU A 929 -12.44 30.23 41.95
N ASN A 930 -13.48 30.38 42.79
CA ASN A 930 -13.61 29.67 44.07
C ASN A 930 -14.69 28.56 43.98
N PRO A 931 -14.30 27.28 43.82
CA PRO A 931 -15.24 26.18 43.64
C PRO A 931 -16.15 25.91 44.85
N LEU A 932 -15.65 26.16 46.08
CA LEU A 932 -16.47 26.05 47.28
C LEU A 932 -17.53 27.16 47.32
N LEU A 933 -17.15 28.39 47.01
CA LEU A 933 -18.08 29.51 46.98
C LEU A 933 -19.18 29.30 45.93
N GLN A 934 -18.82 28.86 44.72
CA GLN A 934 -19.80 28.52 43.66
C GLN A 934 -20.77 27.42 44.07
N SER A 935 -20.29 26.34 44.70
CA SER A 935 -21.14 25.18 45.05
C SER A 935 -21.96 25.39 46.32
N VAL A 936 -21.47 26.19 47.26
CA VAL A 936 -22.08 26.37 48.59
C VAL A 936 -22.97 27.62 48.66
N CYS A 937 -22.65 28.69 47.92
CA CYS A 937 -23.43 29.93 47.88
C CYS A 937 -24.24 30.10 46.58
N HIS A 938 -24.46 29.04 45.79
CA HIS A 938 -25.14 29.10 44.49
C HIS A 938 -26.47 29.88 44.53
N ASP A 939 -27.37 29.45 45.42
CA ASP A 939 -28.70 30.02 45.57
C ASP A 939 -28.64 31.46 46.11
N GLU A 940 -27.76 31.73 47.08
CA GLU A 940 -27.53 33.08 47.60
C GLU A 940 -27.03 34.05 46.53
N ILE A 941 -26.11 33.63 45.66
CA ILE A 941 -25.56 34.49 44.60
C ILE A 941 -26.66 34.86 43.61
N GLN A 942 -27.46 33.89 43.15
CA GLN A 942 -28.55 34.12 42.20
C GLN A 942 -29.66 35.01 42.77
N VAL A 943 -29.97 34.90 44.07
CA VAL A 943 -31.10 35.63 44.68
C VAL A 943 -30.70 37.00 45.25
N LEU A 944 -29.52 37.11 45.86
CA LEU A 944 -29.09 38.32 46.58
C LEU A 944 -28.15 39.21 45.76
N CYS A 945 -27.40 38.63 44.83
CA CYS A 945 -26.33 39.28 44.07
C CYS A 945 -26.57 39.30 42.55
N SER A 946 -27.82 39.11 42.10
CA SER A 946 -28.25 39.13 40.70
C SER A 946 -27.88 40.42 39.97
N ALA A 947 -28.07 41.58 40.60
CA ALA A 947 -27.70 42.89 40.03
C ALA A 947 -26.18 43.06 39.81
N SER A 948 -25.35 42.22 40.44
CA SER A 948 -23.90 42.12 40.20
C SER A 948 -23.52 40.98 39.26
N THR A 949 -24.48 40.17 38.78
CA THR A 949 -24.27 39.17 37.72
C THR A 949 -24.85 39.57 36.36
N ASP A 950 -25.70 40.61 36.30
CA ASP A 950 -26.34 41.11 35.07
C ASP A 950 -25.42 41.93 34.14
N THR A 951 -24.12 42.05 34.46
CA THR A 951 -23.13 42.52 33.48
C THR A 951 -22.76 41.35 32.57
N ASP A 952 -23.11 41.43 31.28
CA ASP A 952 -22.78 40.41 30.25
C ASP A 952 -21.28 40.09 30.13
N THR A 953 -20.40 40.90 30.72
CA THR A 953 -18.97 40.66 30.87
C THR A 953 -18.68 39.60 31.93
N ASN A 954 -17.84 38.61 31.59
CA ASN A 954 -17.39 37.55 32.53
C ASN A 954 -16.47 38.03 33.68
N GLU A 955 -16.35 39.35 33.87
CA GLU A 955 -15.52 40.00 34.86
C GLU A 955 -16.37 40.58 36.00
N ASP A 956 -16.19 40.01 37.19
CA ASP A 956 -16.88 40.40 38.41
C ASP A 956 -16.18 41.58 39.12
N HIS A 957 -14.87 41.76 38.90
CA HIS A 957 -13.99 42.68 39.65
C HIS A 957 -14.17 42.62 41.19
N GLY A 958 -14.64 41.48 41.72
CA GLY A 958 -14.99 41.26 43.13
C GLY A 958 -16.34 41.81 43.59
N ALA A 959 -17.26 42.17 42.70
CA ALA A 959 -18.56 42.76 43.05
C ALA A 959 -19.51 41.77 43.73
N VAL A 960 -19.58 40.51 43.29
CA VAL A 960 -20.34 39.43 43.92
C VAL A 960 -19.73 39.06 45.26
N GLU A 961 -18.40 39.00 45.39
CA GLU A 961 -17.77 38.78 46.70
C GLU A 961 -18.05 39.95 47.67
N GLU A 962 -18.02 41.20 47.19
CA GLU A 962 -18.42 42.36 48.00
C GLU A 962 -19.91 42.28 48.39
N CYS A 963 -20.79 41.93 47.46
CA CYS A 963 -22.21 41.72 47.72
C CYS A 963 -22.44 40.67 48.82
N LEU A 964 -21.74 39.52 48.76
CA LEU A 964 -21.80 38.48 49.78
C LEU A 964 -21.26 38.96 51.13
N LYS A 965 -20.16 39.73 51.16
CA LYS A 965 -19.62 40.35 52.38
C LYS A 965 -20.61 41.33 53.02
N GLN A 966 -21.32 42.14 52.23
CA GLN A 966 -22.38 43.03 52.73
C GLN A 966 -23.63 42.23 53.19
N ALA A 967 -24.05 41.21 52.44
CA ALA A 967 -25.15 40.32 52.83
C ALA A 967 -24.85 39.54 54.14
N PHE A 968 -23.58 39.26 54.42
CA PHE A 968 -23.12 38.70 55.69
C PHE A 968 -23.27 39.71 56.85
N LEU A 969 -22.86 40.97 56.67
CA LEU A 969 -23.07 42.04 57.66
C LEU A 969 -24.56 42.28 57.95
N ASP A 970 -25.37 42.38 56.90
CA ASP A 970 -26.83 42.56 56.97
C ASP A 970 -27.58 41.33 57.51
N LYS A 971 -26.88 40.20 57.72
CA LYS A 971 -27.43 38.91 58.16
C LYS A 971 -28.46 38.30 57.19
N LYS A 972 -28.39 38.69 55.91
CA LYS A 972 -29.32 38.27 54.82
C LYS A 972 -29.04 36.88 54.26
N LEU A 973 -27.79 36.40 54.33
CA LEU A 973 -27.44 35.03 53.93
C LEU A 973 -28.30 34.02 54.70
N ILE A 974 -28.69 32.90 54.09
CA ILE A 974 -29.55 31.89 54.74
C ILE A 974 -28.73 30.65 55.07
N ASN A 975 -28.14 30.02 54.05
CA ASN A 975 -27.34 28.81 54.13
C ASN A 975 -26.18 28.96 55.14
N ARG A 976 -26.12 28.03 56.10
CA ARG A 976 -25.09 28.01 57.14
C ARG A 976 -23.70 27.74 56.56
N ALA A 977 -23.59 26.91 55.54
CA ALA A 977 -22.31 26.62 54.90
C ALA A 977 -21.82 27.86 54.13
N CYS A 978 -22.71 28.56 53.41
CA CYS A 978 -22.36 29.82 52.73
C CYS A 978 -21.90 30.90 53.72
N LYS A 979 -22.59 31.05 54.87
CA LYS A 979 -22.15 31.94 55.96
C LYS A 979 -20.76 31.63 56.48
N VAL A 980 -20.39 30.35 56.58
CA VAL A 980 -19.05 29.96 57.03
C VAL A 980 -18.01 30.32 55.98
N GLU A 981 -18.23 30.00 54.69
CA GLU A 981 -17.27 30.33 53.62
C GLU A 981 -17.09 31.85 53.48
N VAL A 982 -18.17 32.65 53.51
CA VAL A 982 -18.05 34.12 53.47
C VAL A 982 -17.34 34.68 54.70
N ALA A 983 -17.54 34.08 55.89
CA ALA A 983 -16.75 34.43 57.08
C ALA A 983 -15.27 34.05 56.94
N GLU A 984 -14.95 32.97 56.21
CA GLU A 984 -13.57 32.57 55.90
C GLU A 984 -12.88 33.60 55.00
N LEU A 985 -13.52 33.98 53.88
CA LEU A 985 -13.03 35.01 52.94
C LEU A 985 -12.73 36.33 53.67
N ILE A 986 -13.59 36.73 54.61
CA ILE A 986 -13.37 37.90 55.46
C ILE A 986 -12.13 37.72 56.35
N GLN A 987 -11.80 36.52 56.86
CA GLN A 987 -10.56 36.31 57.61
C GLN A 987 -9.31 36.21 56.70
N GLU A 988 -9.46 35.89 55.42
CA GLU A 988 -8.34 35.83 54.46
C GLU A 988 -7.80 37.24 54.17
N GLY A 989 -8.66 38.22 53.87
CA GLY A 989 -8.29 39.64 53.72
C GLY A 989 -7.72 40.30 54.99
N LYS A 990 -7.90 39.67 56.16
CA LYS A 990 -7.26 40.06 57.43
C LYS A 990 -5.86 39.46 57.57
N ALA A 991 -5.62 38.28 56.99
CA ALA A 991 -4.33 37.59 57.01
C ALA A 991 -3.33 38.22 56.03
N ASP A 992 -3.78 38.72 54.88
CA ASP A 992 -3.02 39.67 54.07
C ASP A 992 -3.95 40.64 53.34
N ILE A 993 -3.57 41.92 53.26
CA ILE A 993 -4.37 42.94 52.58
C ILE A 993 -4.50 42.67 51.08
N TYR A 994 -3.51 42.01 50.47
CA TYR A 994 -3.53 41.65 49.06
C TYR A 994 -4.59 40.58 48.71
N ALA A 995 -5.08 39.81 49.69
CA ALA A 995 -6.23 38.91 49.51
C ALA A 995 -7.58 39.65 49.51
N ASP A 996 -7.60 40.98 49.69
CA ASP A 996 -8.77 41.85 49.49
C ASP A 996 -8.44 42.92 48.44
N PRO A 997 -8.58 42.63 47.13
CA PRO A 997 -8.21 43.53 46.04
C PRO A 997 -8.87 44.92 46.14
N LEU A 998 -10.12 44.97 46.62
CA LEU A 998 -10.89 46.20 46.75
C LEU A 998 -10.38 47.09 47.91
N LEU A 999 -10.00 46.49 49.04
CA LEU A 999 -9.34 47.21 50.13
C LEU A 999 -7.92 47.64 49.74
N GLN A 1000 -7.17 46.76 49.07
CA GLN A 1000 -5.80 47.03 48.63
C GLN A 1000 -5.74 48.17 47.60
N ARG A 1001 -6.65 48.19 46.61
CA ARG A 1001 -6.73 49.26 45.61
C ARG A 1001 -7.06 50.61 46.27
N ALA A 1002 -8.07 50.64 47.15
CA ALA A 1002 -8.47 51.85 47.86
C ALA A 1002 -7.39 52.41 48.80
N CYS A 1003 -6.61 51.54 49.46
CA CYS A 1003 -5.52 51.95 50.35
C CYS A 1003 -4.15 51.99 49.67
N SER A 1004 -4.07 51.89 48.34
CA SER A 1004 -2.79 51.75 47.61
C SER A 1004 -1.84 52.93 47.81
N VAL A 1005 -2.35 54.16 47.76
CA VAL A 1005 -1.58 55.40 48.00
C VAL A 1005 -1.10 55.47 49.45
N ASP A 1006 -1.98 55.19 50.42
CA ASP A 1006 -1.65 55.20 51.85
C ASP A 1006 -0.63 54.12 52.24
N LEU A 1007 -0.72 52.93 51.64
CA LEU A 1007 0.26 51.85 51.82
C LEU A 1007 1.65 52.27 51.35
N LEU A 1008 1.76 52.88 50.16
CA LEU A 1008 3.04 53.40 49.64
C LEU A 1008 3.59 54.55 50.48
N LYS A 1009 2.72 55.44 50.97
CA LYS A 1009 3.09 56.64 51.72
C LYS A 1009 3.55 56.34 53.15
N TYR A 1010 2.90 55.41 53.85
CA TYR A 1010 3.13 55.18 55.28
C TYR A 1010 3.61 53.78 55.66
N CYS A 1011 3.40 52.76 54.82
CA CYS A 1011 3.68 51.35 55.15
C CYS A 1011 4.69 50.68 54.19
N SER A 1012 5.38 51.44 53.33
CA SER A 1012 6.27 50.93 52.27
C SER A 1012 7.47 50.09 52.74
N HIS A 1013 7.92 50.26 53.99
CA HIS A 1013 9.00 49.45 54.57
C HIS A 1013 8.52 48.13 55.20
N ILE A 1014 7.22 47.86 55.19
CA ILE A 1014 6.61 46.70 55.84
C ILE A 1014 6.36 45.61 54.79
N GLN A 1015 6.86 44.41 55.05
CA GLN A 1015 6.59 43.23 54.22
C GLN A 1015 5.11 42.84 54.28
N SER A 1016 4.56 42.39 53.14
CA SER A 1016 3.21 41.82 53.01
C SER A 1016 3.02 40.53 53.81
N GLY A 1017 1.79 40.06 53.95
CA GLY A 1017 1.47 38.85 54.70
C GLY A 1017 1.42 39.05 56.22
N ASN A 1018 0.83 38.06 56.91
CA ASN A 1018 0.67 38.02 58.36
C ASN A 1018 -0.03 39.26 58.98
N GLY A 1019 -0.91 39.92 58.23
CA GLY A 1019 -1.69 41.08 58.65
C GLY A 1019 -0.86 42.34 58.93
N ARG A 1020 0.43 42.35 58.56
CA ARG A 1020 1.40 43.40 58.96
C ARG A 1020 1.03 44.77 58.41
N LEU A 1021 0.68 44.84 57.12
CA LEU A 1021 0.22 46.06 56.46
C LEU A 1021 -1.12 46.57 57.02
N LEU A 1022 -2.06 45.65 57.27
CA LEU A 1022 -3.36 46.00 57.84
C LEU A 1022 -3.25 46.50 59.29
N LYS A 1023 -2.27 45.98 60.05
CA LYS A 1023 -1.89 46.51 61.38
C LYS A 1023 -1.25 47.90 61.31
N CYS A 1024 -0.46 48.19 60.27
CA CYS A 1024 0.09 49.53 60.01
C CYS A 1024 -1.02 50.54 59.76
N LEU A 1025 -1.91 50.28 58.79
CA LEU A 1025 -3.06 51.13 58.47
C LEU A 1025 -3.98 51.33 59.70
N LYS A 1026 -4.23 50.28 60.47
CA LYS A 1026 -4.99 50.38 61.73
C LYS A 1026 -4.31 51.31 62.76
N GLY A 1027 -2.98 51.26 62.87
CA GLY A 1027 -2.22 52.13 63.77
C GLY A 1027 -2.39 53.61 63.40
N ILE A 1028 -2.32 53.91 62.10
CA ILE A 1028 -2.52 55.27 61.56
C ILE A 1028 -3.96 55.74 61.82
N LEU A 1029 -4.95 54.89 61.52
CA LEU A 1029 -6.38 55.17 61.75
C LEU A 1029 -6.69 55.47 63.23
N GLN A 1030 -5.99 54.83 64.16
CA GLN A 1030 -6.15 55.03 65.61
C GLN A 1030 -5.37 56.23 66.17
N GLY A 1031 -4.34 56.72 65.45
CA GLY A 1031 -3.54 57.88 65.84
C GLY A 1031 -4.06 59.18 65.23
N GLU A 1032 -3.98 59.31 63.90
CA GLU A 1032 -4.35 60.51 63.14
C GLU A 1032 -5.32 60.16 62.01
N SER A 1033 -6.61 60.02 62.34
CA SER A 1033 -7.68 59.60 61.41
C SER A 1033 -8.00 60.55 60.25
N LYS A 1034 -7.18 61.59 60.03
CA LYS A 1034 -7.20 62.50 58.88
C LYS A 1034 -6.01 62.28 57.92
N ALA A 1035 -5.09 61.36 58.23
CA ALA A 1035 -3.88 61.11 57.43
C ALA A 1035 -4.11 60.14 56.26
N LEU A 1036 -5.14 59.30 56.34
CA LEU A 1036 -5.56 58.35 55.29
C LEU A 1036 -6.55 59.04 54.33
N GLU A 1037 -6.59 58.57 53.07
CA GLU A 1037 -7.60 58.99 52.10
C GLU A 1037 -9.00 58.50 52.52
N ASP A 1038 -10.04 59.29 52.18
CA ASP A 1038 -11.40 59.01 52.67
C ASP A 1038 -11.95 57.66 52.16
N ASP A 1039 -11.60 57.21 50.95
CA ASP A 1039 -12.01 55.88 50.44
C ASP A 1039 -11.33 54.74 51.21
N CYS A 1040 -9.99 54.80 51.37
CA CYS A 1040 -9.25 53.85 52.20
C CYS A 1040 -9.82 53.80 53.62
N LYS A 1041 -10.04 54.95 54.25
CA LYS A 1041 -10.58 55.08 55.61
C LYS A 1041 -11.97 54.45 55.74
N ASN A 1042 -12.89 54.75 54.82
CA ASN A 1042 -14.26 54.24 54.86
C ASN A 1042 -14.30 52.72 54.64
N LYS A 1043 -13.57 52.21 53.64
CA LYS A 1043 -13.45 50.75 53.40
C LYS A 1043 -12.76 50.04 54.56
N LEU A 1044 -11.66 50.59 55.09
CA LEU A 1044 -10.94 50.00 56.23
C LEU A 1044 -11.83 49.92 57.48
N LEU A 1045 -12.65 50.94 57.76
CA LEU A 1045 -13.62 50.92 58.86
C LEU A 1045 -14.69 49.83 58.66
N SER A 1046 -15.28 49.73 57.46
CA SER A 1046 -16.22 48.66 57.12
C SER A 1046 -15.60 47.28 57.29
N ARG A 1047 -14.37 47.08 56.80
CA ARG A 1047 -13.62 45.83 56.96
C ARG A 1047 -13.28 45.52 58.41
N MET A 1048 -12.95 46.51 59.25
CA MET A 1048 -12.75 46.32 60.69
C MET A 1048 -13.99 45.72 61.38
N GLU A 1049 -15.19 46.13 60.97
CA GLU A 1049 -16.45 45.57 61.46
C GLU A 1049 -16.69 44.15 60.93
N MET A 1050 -16.50 43.90 59.63
CA MET A 1050 -16.55 42.56 59.03
C MET A 1050 -15.63 41.57 59.76
N PHE A 1051 -14.36 41.94 59.99
CA PHE A 1051 -13.38 41.10 60.67
C PHE A 1051 -13.80 40.74 62.11
N ARG A 1052 -14.52 41.63 62.80
CA ARG A 1052 -15.05 41.39 64.15
C ARG A 1052 -16.26 40.45 64.13
N ASN A 1053 -17.16 40.64 63.17
CA ASN A 1053 -18.38 39.84 63.04
C ASN A 1053 -18.08 38.41 62.56
N ALA A 1054 -17.18 38.26 61.56
CA ALA A 1054 -16.76 36.96 61.04
C ALA A 1054 -15.95 36.12 62.05
N ALA A 1055 -15.23 36.75 62.99
CA ALA A 1055 -14.46 36.04 64.01
C ALA A 1055 -15.31 35.15 64.95
N ALA A 1056 -16.63 35.37 65.01
CA ALA A 1056 -17.57 34.55 65.78
C ALA A 1056 -18.00 33.25 65.07
N PHE A 1057 -17.68 33.09 63.78
CA PHE A 1057 -18.13 31.96 62.95
C PHE A 1057 -16.99 31.01 62.51
N VAL A 1058 -15.73 31.36 62.82
CA VAL A 1058 -14.58 30.46 62.69
C VAL A 1058 -14.70 29.34 63.73
N PRO A 1059 -14.46 28.05 63.38
CA PRO A 1059 -14.63 26.94 64.31
C PRO A 1059 -13.74 27.08 65.57
N PRO A 1060 -14.24 26.70 66.76
CA PRO A 1060 -13.44 26.65 67.97
C PRO A 1060 -12.35 25.57 67.86
N ALA A 1061 -11.25 25.77 68.59
CA ALA A 1061 -10.12 24.84 68.60
C ALA A 1061 -10.52 23.40 68.98
N GLU A 1062 -10.32 22.44 68.07
CA GLU A 1062 -10.59 21.02 68.32
C GLU A 1062 -9.53 20.35 69.21
N ASN A 1063 -8.31 20.91 69.28
CA ASN A 1063 -7.19 20.36 70.04
C ASN A 1063 -6.80 21.22 71.24
N PHE A 1064 -6.41 20.60 72.35
CA PHE A 1064 -5.91 21.28 73.55
C PHE A 1064 -4.75 22.25 73.28
N HIS A 1065 -3.87 21.95 72.32
CA HIS A 1065 -2.78 22.85 71.93
C HIS A 1065 -3.30 24.13 71.25
N GLN A 1066 -4.27 24.01 70.35
CA GLN A 1066 -4.90 25.16 69.69
C GLN A 1066 -5.75 25.98 70.69
N LEU A 1067 -6.37 25.33 71.67
CA LEU A 1067 -7.07 26.00 72.77
C LEU A 1067 -6.08 26.80 73.65
N TYR A 1068 -4.91 26.24 73.95
CA TYR A 1068 -3.82 26.93 74.63
C TYR A 1068 -3.36 28.17 73.85
N ASP A 1069 -3.09 28.01 72.54
CA ASP A 1069 -2.66 29.12 71.68
C ASP A 1069 -3.74 30.23 71.59
N GLN A 1070 -5.02 29.88 71.48
CA GLN A 1070 -6.14 30.84 71.52
C GLN A 1070 -6.27 31.56 72.88
N VAL A 1071 -6.08 30.85 74.00
CA VAL A 1071 -6.13 31.45 75.35
C VAL A 1071 -4.94 32.37 75.60
N VAL A 1072 -3.75 32.03 75.12
CA VAL A 1072 -2.53 32.86 75.24
C VAL A 1072 -2.60 34.11 74.35
N ALA A 1073 -3.21 34.01 73.17
CA ALA A 1073 -3.44 35.13 72.26
C ALA A 1073 -4.58 36.07 72.71
N SER A 1074 -5.43 35.63 73.65
CA SER A 1074 -6.58 36.42 74.13
C SER A 1074 -6.16 37.63 74.97
N PRO A 1075 -6.76 38.83 74.78
CA PRO A 1075 -6.54 39.96 75.69
C PRO A 1075 -7.02 39.66 77.12
N ALA A 1076 -7.89 38.66 77.31
CA ALA A 1076 -8.35 38.19 78.61
C ALA A 1076 -7.49 37.08 79.22
N LYS A 1077 -6.30 36.76 78.67
CA LYS A 1077 -5.43 35.66 79.14
C LYS A 1077 -5.18 35.66 80.65
N HIS A 1078 -4.98 36.85 81.24
CA HIS A 1078 -4.74 36.99 82.68
C HIS A 1078 -5.97 36.65 83.51
N TYR A 1079 -7.17 37.00 83.04
CA TYR A 1079 -8.43 36.64 83.70
C TYR A 1079 -8.68 35.12 83.61
N LEU A 1080 -8.50 34.53 82.42
CA LEU A 1080 -8.68 33.08 82.22
C LEU A 1080 -7.69 32.24 83.03
N LEU A 1081 -6.42 32.64 83.12
CA LEU A 1081 -5.43 32.01 83.99
C LEU A 1081 -5.81 32.13 85.48
N LEU A 1082 -6.30 33.29 85.91
CA LEU A 1082 -6.70 33.52 87.31
C LEU A 1082 -7.93 32.67 87.68
N VAL A 1083 -8.90 32.52 86.77
CA VAL A 1083 -10.04 31.60 86.93
C VAL A 1083 -9.55 30.14 86.99
N LEU A 1084 -8.63 29.72 86.11
CA LEU A 1084 -8.07 28.36 86.11
C LEU A 1084 -7.33 28.05 87.42
N PHE A 1085 -6.45 28.95 87.88
CA PHE A 1085 -5.75 28.81 89.16
C PHE A 1085 -6.68 28.83 90.36
N SER A 1086 -7.75 29.64 90.33
CA SER A 1086 -8.80 29.64 91.35
C SER A 1086 -9.53 28.31 91.41
N PHE A 1087 -9.87 27.73 90.25
CA PHE A 1087 -10.55 26.43 90.16
C PHE A 1087 -9.66 25.26 90.62
N ILE A 1088 -8.39 25.24 90.20
CA ILE A 1088 -7.39 24.26 90.68
C ILE A 1088 -7.16 24.43 92.18
N GLY A 1089 -7.07 25.66 92.68
CA GLY A 1089 -6.97 25.97 94.11
C GLY A 1089 -8.18 25.49 94.90
N MET A 1090 -9.39 25.67 94.37
CA MET A 1090 -10.63 25.18 94.99
C MET A 1090 -10.65 23.65 95.05
N ILE A 1091 -10.26 22.95 93.98
CA ILE A 1091 -10.12 21.49 93.97
C ILE A 1091 -9.08 21.03 95.00
N PHE A 1092 -7.95 21.72 95.12
CA PHE A 1092 -6.90 21.38 96.08
C PHE A 1092 -7.36 21.60 97.54
N ILE A 1093 -8.10 22.67 97.81
CA ILE A 1093 -8.71 22.95 99.12
C ILE A 1093 -9.79 21.91 99.46
N ILE A 1094 -10.66 21.55 98.52
CA ILE A 1094 -11.66 20.49 98.70
C ILE A 1094 -10.98 19.13 98.94
N GLY A 1095 -9.91 18.81 98.19
CA GLY A 1095 -9.10 17.61 98.39
C GLY A 1095 -8.44 17.55 99.76
N LEU A 1096 -7.89 18.66 100.26
CA LEU A 1096 -7.30 18.77 101.60
C LEU A 1096 -8.34 18.65 102.73
N LEU A 1097 -9.56 19.17 102.52
CA LEU A 1097 -10.66 19.06 103.48
C LEU A 1097 -11.22 17.63 103.52
N CYS A 1098 -11.54 17.04 102.37
CA CYS A 1098 -12.07 15.68 102.28
C CYS A 1098 -11.02 14.62 102.70
N GLY A 1099 -9.74 14.81 102.36
CA GLY A 1099 -8.65 13.91 102.76
C GLY A 1099 -8.37 13.86 104.27
N ARG A 1100 -8.82 14.87 105.03
CA ARG A 1100 -8.75 14.86 106.51
C ARG A 1100 -9.94 14.19 107.18
N VAL A 1101 -11.07 14.01 106.49
CA VAL A 1101 -12.27 13.35 107.04
C VAL A 1101 -12.17 11.82 106.93
N THR A 1102 -11.54 11.29 105.88
CA THR A 1102 -11.41 9.84 105.65
C THR A 1102 -10.41 9.14 106.59
N ASN A 1103 -9.38 9.83 107.09
CA ASN A 1103 -8.41 9.25 108.03
C ASN A 1103 -8.93 9.05 109.47
N ARG A 1104 -10.13 9.54 109.81
CA ARG A 1104 -10.73 9.36 111.15
C ARG A 1104 -11.72 8.20 111.26
N THR A 1105 -12.11 7.57 110.15
CA THR A 1105 -13.09 6.46 110.13
C THR A 1105 -12.47 5.08 109.91
N MET A 1106 -11.24 4.98 109.41
CA MET A 1106 -10.56 3.68 109.19
C MET A 1106 -9.95 3.04 110.46
N ALA A 1107 -9.83 3.77 111.58
CA ALA A 1107 -9.16 3.29 112.79
C ALA A 1107 -10.04 2.49 113.77
N LEU A 1108 -11.31 2.21 113.43
CA LEU A 1108 -12.31 1.61 114.35
C LEU A 1108 -12.97 0.31 113.83
N LYS A 1109 -12.37 -0.34 112.83
CA LYS A 1109 -12.79 -1.66 112.33
C LYS A 1109 -11.66 -2.69 112.41
N ASN A 1110 -11.14 -2.88 113.62
CA ASN A 1110 -10.37 -4.06 114.02
C ASN A 1110 -11.06 -4.73 115.22
N LYS A 1111 -12.14 -5.46 114.93
CA LYS A 1111 -12.71 -6.54 115.75
C LYS A 1111 -13.67 -7.37 114.91
#